data_AF-A0A6V7KW61-F1
#
_entry.id   AF-A0A6V7KW61-F1
#
_cell.length_a   1.000
_cell.length_b   1.000
_cell.length_c   1.000
_cell.angle_alpha   90.00
_cell.angle_beta   90.00
_cell.angle_gamma   90.00
#
_symmetry.space_group_name_H-M   'P 1'
#
loop_
_entity.id
_entity.type
_entity.pdbx_description
1 polymer ?
#
loop_
_entity_poly.entity_id
_entity_poly.type
_entity_poly.pdbx_seq_one_letter_code
_entity_poly.pdbx_strand_id
1 'polypeptide(L)'
;VKLSGKTDFSRNGPALCWVGANTLAVLTGELSVRCWDLFTGDTYVLAPAESSTGNLATPQEIFTSLSFCKANETLAAGTNLGSIYLWKRKNASIIDEYGWPTVPKSCSVHGTVKQLTWGGSLLRNPLLAVNCITNVFILHQQPMSAVYNEGTCASQTAPTQILIETENRSCTLKTDLQVQVLGVSHEYVAVSSCRQVAVYRINREGALNTTVVSTFSCDNEKILIYENTLVILTPVVIQLRSIDGTLLQTLPTLPEEGEPITMELTGQYLTVSSLNGILKIWDISKREAKLHTRAMTAYEAINDFAEIIEARCNADCRCVSITVAMSNLLPSSILYVWDIEGDQIHEFDFNKLNENNETEVASSKSRGRLPTAHCWDTVDPRVLICRAQRIESRETKNASKSTNNTLNNEDTSVILVSMFATPDHGIAVQDIRPVKDASTRLLGVQSPDIILLSPEMAAGDGSKVTRLLMREFEELGPYDEATKRAIMDFSFHISMANMDEAFKSIKSIKNEAVWKSLAKMCVKTKQLDMAVLCLGHMKHVRGARAIREAVNDTTLNLEAKVGILAVELGLYADAEKLFRDAKRLDLLGCLLEASNKYPEAIALAASENKIREKLSYYNHAKALEQEANLDKAIEMYTKADCHRFEVPRMLLSRPRELQAYLASSED
;
A
#
# COMPACT_ATOMS: atom_id res chain seq x y z
N VAL A 1 44.34 -17.18 -2.04
CA VAL A 1 43.02 -17.78 -1.76
C VAL A 1 42.99 -19.20 -2.35
N LYS A 2 42.75 -20.24 -1.55
CA LYS A 2 42.74 -21.64 -2.02
C LYS A 2 41.37 -21.93 -2.65
N LEU A 3 41.28 -21.98 -3.98
CA LEU A 3 40.06 -22.24 -4.75
C LEU A 3 39.81 -23.76 -4.90
N SER A 4 39.89 -24.55 -3.83
CA SER A 4 39.66 -25.99 -3.90
C SER A 4 38.16 -26.31 -3.87
N GLY A 5 37.49 -26.23 -5.02
CA GLY A 5 36.20 -26.87 -5.26
C GLY A 5 36.42 -28.21 -5.95
N LYS A 6 35.61 -29.23 -5.62
CA LYS A 6 35.57 -30.49 -6.39
C LYS A 6 34.78 -30.22 -7.68
N THR A 7 35.45 -30.07 -8.83
CA THR A 7 34.74 -29.90 -10.11
C THR A 7 35.38 -30.72 -11.22
N ASP A 8 34.64 -31.71 -11.72
CA ASP A 8 34.84 -32.30 -13.06
C ASP A 8 34.47 -31.25 -14.11
N PHE A 9 35.46 -30.49 -14.58
CA PHE A 9 35.32 -29.36 -15.51
C PHE A 9 34.83 -29.72 -16.93
N SER A 10 34.60 -30.99 -17.26
CA SER A 10 34.44 -31.42 -18.66
C SER A 10 33.02 -31.38 -19.22
N ARG A 11 31.98 -31.05 -18.44
CA ARG A 11 30.57 -31.18 -18.91
C ARG A 11 29.59 -30.02 -18.64
N ASN A 12 29.91 -29.03 -17.80
CA ASN A 12 28.95 -28.01 -17.36
C ASN A 12 29.36 -26.57 -17.75
N GLY A 13 28.40 -25.65 -17.82
CA GLY A 13 28.56 -24.26 -18.28
C GLY A 13 29.45 -23.36 -17.40
N PRO A 14 29.39 -22.02 -17.53
CA PRO A 14 30.31 -21.14 -16.82
C PRO A 14 30.13 -21.27 -15.30
N ALA A 15 31.22 -21.67 -14.62
CA ALA A 15 31.29 -21.83 -13.16
C ALA A 15 31.68 -20.53 -12.42
N LEU A 16 31.91 -19.45 -13.17
CA LEU A 16 32.26 -18.13 -12.66
C LEU A 16 31.56 -17.03 -13.46
N CYS A 17 31.13 -15.96 -12.81
CA CYS A 17 30.64 -14.77 -13.49
C CYS A 17 30.91 -13.48 -12.70
N TRP A 18 31.01 -12.36 -13.40
CA TRP A 18 31.10 -11.03 -12.78
C TRP A 18 29.74 -10.59 -12.26
N VAL A 19 29.68 -10.14 -11.01
CA VAL A 19 28.43 -9.69 -10.35
C VAL A 19 28.48 -8.21 -9.95
N GLY A 20 29.65 -7.60 -10.05
CA GLY A 20 29.85 -6.17 -9.88
C GLY A 20 31.08 -5.70 -10.66
N ALA A 21 31.50 -4.45 -10.44
CA ALA A 21 32.73 -3.93 -11.04
C ALA A 21 33.97 -4.71 -10.58
N ASN A 22 34.02 -5.06 -9.28
CA ASN A 22 35.18 -5.69 -8.65
C ASN A 22 34.85 -7.05 -7.99
N THR A 23 33.60 -7.52 -8.09
CA THR A 23 33.14 -8.74 -7.41
C THR A 23 32.93 -9.88 -8.38
N LEU A 24 33.58 -11.01 -8.12
CA LEU A 24 33.46 -12.26 -8.87
C LEU A 24 32.65 -13.29 -8.08
N ALA A 25 31.63 -13.88 -8.70
CA ALA A 25 30.92 -15.02 -8.12
C ALA A 25 31.41 -16.33 -8.72
N VAL A 26 31.58 -17.33 -7.86
CA VAL A 26 32.18 -18.62 -8.17
C VAL A 26 31.35 -19.74 -7.54
N LEU A 27 31.14 -20.81 -8.31
CA LEU A 27 30.51 -22.03 -7.82
C LEU A 27 31.50 -22.86 -7.01
N THR A 28 31.08 -23.32 -5.84
CA THR A 28 31.91 -24.12 -4.90
C THR A 28 31.74 -25.63 -5.08
N GLY A 29 30.76 -26.07 -5.87
CA GLY A 29 30.35 -27.48 -5.99
C GLY A 29 29.32 -27.91 -4.94
N GLU A 30 28.78 -26.96 -4.18
CA GLU A 30 27.69 -27.15 -3.21
C GLU A 30 26.49 -26.26 -3.60
N LEU A 31 25.43 -26.27 -2.79
CA LEU A 31 24.29 -25.34 -2.93
C LEU A 31 24.65 -23.94 -2.37
N SER A 32 25.83 -23.43 -2.72
CA SER A 32 26.30 -22.10 -2.32
C SER A 32 27.07 -21.42 -3.46
N VAL A 33 26.92 -20.10 -3.55
CA VAL A 33 27.67 -19.25 -4.48
C VAL A 33 28.59 -18.37 -3.65
N ARG A 34 29.90 -18.44 -3.90
CA ARG A 34 30.88 -17.59 -3.21
C ARG A 34 31.15 -16.35 -4.03
N CYS A 35 30.96 -15.18 -3.42
CA CYS A 35 31.31 -13.89 -4.00
C CYS A 35 32.64 -13.40 -3.40
N TRP A 36 33.57 -12.99 -4.25
CA TRP A 36 34.88 -12.49 -3.88
C TRP A 36 35.08 -11.08 -4.44
N ASP A 37 35.29 -10.11 -3.55
CA ASP A 37 35.71 -8.76 -3.93
C ASP A 37 37.22 -8.72 -4.13
N LEU A 38 37.65 -8.44 -5.35
CA LEU A 38 39.07 -8.39 -5.71
C LEU A 38 39.78 -7.16 -5.16
N PHE A 39 39.05 -6.10 -4.82
CA PHE A 39 39.63 -4.86 -4.33
C PHE A 39 39.85 -4.89 -2.81
N THR A 40 38.82 -5.27 -2.04
CA THR A 40 38.94 -5.36 -0.58
C THR A 40 39.54 -6.68 -0.11
N GLY A 41 39.45 -7.73 -0.94
CA GLY A 41 39.83 -9.09 -0.57
C GLY A 41 38.75 -9.84 0.22
N ASP A 42 37.60 -9.21 0.48
CA ASP A 42 36.51 -9.80 1.25
C ASP A 42 35.77 -10.88 0.47
N THR A 43 35.26 -11.88 1.19
CA THR A 43 34.45 -12.94 0.61
C THR A 43 33.16 -13.13 1.41
N TYR A 44 32.05 -13.26 0.70
CA TYR A 44 30.75 -13.60 1.28
C TYR A 44 30.09 -14.74 0.48
N VAL A 45 29.09 -15.38 1.07
CA VAL A 45 28.43 -16.56 0.48
C VAL A 45 26.93 -16.28 0.34
N LEU A 46 26.39 -16.59 -0.84
CA LEU A 46 24.96 -16.61 -1.11
C LEU A 46 24.50 -18.07 -1.12
N ALA A 47 23.56 -18.42 -0.25
CA ALA A 47 22.94 -19.73 -0.20
C ALA A 47 21.42 -19.56 -0.04
N PRO A 48 20.60 -20.45 -0.61
CA PRO A 48 19.19 -20.51 -0.26
C PRO A 48 19.03 -20.94 1.20
N ALA A 49 17.94 -20.52 1.86
CA ALA A 49 17.63 -21.00 3.21
C ALA A 49 17.46 -22.53 3.18
N GLU A 50 18.10 -23.22 4.13
CA GLU A 50 18.05 -24.69 4.21
C GLU A 50 16.60 -25.15 4.38
N SER A 51 16.09 -25.95 3.44
CA SER A 51 14.89 -26.73 3.64
C SER A 51 15.22 -27.84 4.64
N SER A 52 14.67 -27.76 5.85
CA SER A 52 14.91 -28.68 6.97
C SER A 52 14.31 -30.09 6.80
N THR A 53 14.25 -30.61 5.58
CA THR A 53 13.77 -31.97 5.28
C THR A 53 14.85 -32.78 4.57
N GLY A 54 15.96 -33.01 5.28
CA GLY A 54 16.99 -33.95 4.88
C GLY A 54 16.50 -35.40 4.97
N ASN A 55 15.79 -35.87 3.93
CA ASN A 55 15.64 -37.29 3.67
C ASN A 55 16.94 -37.80 3.03
N LEU A 56 17.60 -38.78 3.66
CA LEU A 56 18.87 -39.40 3.24
C LEU A 56 18.87 -40.05 1.83
N ALA A 57 17.73 -40.02 1.12
CA ALA A 57 17.49 -40.73 -0.14
C ALA A 57 17.40 -39.80 -1.37
N THR A 58 17.44 -38.47 -1.20
CA THR A 58 17.41 -37.53 -2.34
C THR A 58 18.82 -37.17 -2.80
N PRO A 59 19.10 -37.16 -4.12
CA PRO A 59 20.38 -36.71 -4.65
C PRO A 59 20.70 -35.29 -4.17
N GLN A 60 21.93 -35.07 -3.70
CA GLN A 60 22.38 -33.77 -3.22
C GLN A 60 22.22 -32.71 -4.32
N GLU A 61 21.52 -31.63 -4.01
CA GLU A 61 21.34 -30.51 -4.92
C GLU A 61 22.63 -29.68 -4.97
N ILE A 62 23.14 -29.43 -6.17
CA ILE A 62 24.37 -28.65 -6.41
C ILE A 62 24.14 -27.64 -7.52
N PHE A 63 24.79 -26.48 -7.42
CA PHE A 63 24.80 -25.51 -8.51
C PHE A 63 25.70 -25.98 -9.65
N THR A 64 25.17 -25.96 -10.87
CA THR A 64 25.86 -26.41 -12.10
C THR A 64 26.27 -25.26 -13.01
N SER A 65 25.57 -24.12 -12.93
CA SER A 65 25.79 -22.98 -13.81
C SER A 65 25.40 -21.67 -13.14
N LEU A 66 26.06 -20.58 -13.55
CA LEU A 66 25.89 -19.25 -12.98
C LEU A 66 25.82 -18.20 -14.09
N SER A 67 24.94 -17.21 -13.95
CA SER A 67 24.83 -16.09 -14.89
C SER A 67 24.30 -14.83 -14.22
N PHE A 68 24.93 -13.68 -14.49
CA PHE A 68 24.53 -12.39 -13.94
C PHE A 68 24.04 -11.44 -15.03
N CYS A 69 22.91 -10.79 -14.78
CA CYS A 69 22.41 -9.72 -15.64
C CYS A 69 22.69 -8.35 -15.03
N LYS A 70 23.47 -7.54 -15.74
CA LYS A 70 23.80 -6.17 -15.33
C LYS A 70 22.61 -5.21 -15.40
N ALA A 71 21.64 -5.45 -16.30
CA ALA A 71 20.52 -4.53 -16.53
C ALA A 71 19.52 -4.50 -15.36
N ASN A 72 19.19 -5.68 -14.82
CA ASN A 72 18.23 -5.86 -13.72
C ASN A 72 18.90 -6.26 -12.38
N GLU A 73 20.24 -6.26 -12.33
CA GLU A 73 21.08 -6.65 -11.19
C GLU A 73 20.70 -8.00 -10.56
N THR A 74 20.38 -8.98 -11.40
CA THR A 74 19.94 -10.31 -10.95
C THR A 74 20.98 -11.38 -11.26
N LEU A 75 21.36 -12.13 -10.24
CA LEU A 75 22.19 -13.32 -10.31
C LEU A 75 21.31 -14.56 -10.38
N ALA A 76 21.51 -15.40 -11.41
CA ALA A 76 20.83 -16.68 -11.57
C ALA A 76 21.82 -17.83 -11.38
N ALA A 77 21.44 -18.82 -10.58
CA ALA A 77 22.16 -20.08 -10.44
C ALA A 77 21.22 -21.27 -10.69
N GLY A 78 21.65 -22.20 -11.54
CA GLY A 78 20.87 -23.39 -11.91
C GLY A 78 21.43 -24.63 -11.24
N THR A 79 20.58 -25.60 -10.91
CA THR A 79 20.97 -26.83 -10.22
C THR A 79 20.88 -28.07 -11.10
N ASN A 80 21.49 -29.17 -10.62
CA ASN A 80 21.38 -30.49 -11.22
C ASN A 80 19.95 -31.06 -11.22
N LEU A 81 19.08 -30.58 -10.33
CA LEU A 81 17.68 -31.00 -10.20
C LEU A 81 16.70 -30.16 -11.02
N GLY A 82 17.17 -29.13 -11.72
CA GLY A 82 16.31 -28.25 -12.51
C GLY A 82 15.75 -27.06 -11.73
N SER A 83 16.19 -26.83 -10.49
CA SER A 83 15.87 -25.62 -9.75
C SER A 83 16.75 -24.46 -10.23
N ILE A 84 16.19 -23.26 -10.28
CA ILE A 84 16.87 -22.04 -10.63
C ILE A 84 16.61 -21.04 -9.51
N TYR A 85 17.69 -20.51 -8.94
CA TYR A 85 17.67 -19.54 -7.86
C TYR A 85 18.08 -18.18 -8.39
N LEU A 86 17.34 -17.16 -8.00
CA LEU A 86 17.45 -15.79 -8.48
C LEU A 86 17.64 -14.85 -7.28
N TRP A 87 18.83 -14.28 -7.17
CA TRP A 87 19.12 -13.19 -6.25
C TRP A 87 19.06 -11.89 -7.02
N LYS A 88 18.09 -11.03 -6.71
CA LYS A 88 18.00 -9.68 -7.26
C LYS A 88 18.55 -8.69 -6.25
N ARG A 89 19.58 -7.94 -6.62
CA ARG A 89 20.17 -6.93 -5.75
C ARG A 89 19.12 -5.85 -5.44
N LYS A 90 18.93 -5.53 -4.16
CA LYS A 90 18.10 -4.40 -3.72
C LYS A 90 19.01 -3.21 -3.47
N ASN A 91 18.55 -2.01 -3.81
CA ASN A 91 19.23 -0.78 -3.40
C ASN A 91 19.30 -0.76 -1.87
N ALA A 92 20.51 -0.62 -1.33
CA ALA A 92 20.80 -0.83 0.09
C ALA A 92 19.98 0.10 0.99
N SER A 93 18.95 -0.45 1.63
CA SER A 93 18.38 0.08 2.87
C SER A 93 18.93 -0.77 4.02
N ILE A 94 20.06 -0.36 4.60
CA ILE A 94 20.58 -0.61 5.98
C ILE A 94 20.72 -2.08 6.47
N ILE A 95 20.03 -3.08 5.91
CA ILE A 95 19.86 -4.42 6.50
C ILE A 95 20.78 -5.47 5.85
N ASP A 96 21.06 -5.39 4.54
CA ASP A 96 21.91 -6.35 3.84
C ASP A 96 23.26 -5.71 3.47
N GLU A 97 24.34 -6.15 4.13
CA GLU A 97 25.72 -5.62 4.07
C GLU A 97 26.29 -5.48 2.64
N TYR A 98 25.74 -6.23 1.67
CA TYR A 98 26.13 -6.19 0.24
C TYR A 98 24.96 -6.00 -0.75
N GLY A 99 23.73 -5.81 -0.24
CA GLY A 99 22.50 -5.58 -1.02
C GLY A 99 21.86 -6.83 -1.63
N TRP A 100 22.28 -8.03 -1.22
CA TRP A 100 21.67 -9.30 -1.65
C TRP A 100 20.61 -9.75 -0.67
N PRO A 101 19.42 -10.17 -1.13
CA PRO A 101 18.42 -10.73 -0.24
C PRO A 101 18.91 -12.06 0.33
N THR A 102 18.67 -12.28 1.62
CA THR A 102 19.01 -13.54 2.31
C THR A 102 18.30 -14.75 1.70
N VAL A 103 17.05 -14.57 1.23
CA VAL A 103 16.26 -15.62 0.59
C VAL A 103 16.12 -15.35 -0.91
N PRO A 104 16.65 -16.21 -1.80
CA PRO A 104 16.45 -16.09 -3.23
C PRO A 104 15.02 -16.44 -3.65
N LYS A 105 14.58 -15.87 -4.79
CA LYS A 105 13.42 -16.39 -5.50
C LYS A 105 13.83 -17.67 -6.24
N SER A 106 12.95 -18.66 -6.32
CA SER A 106 13.23 -19.89 -7.05
C SER A 106 12.14 -20.23 -8.07
N CYS A 107 12.55 -20.93 -9.13
CA CYS A 107 11.64 -21.59 -10.07
C CYS A 107 12.23 -22.92 -10.51
N SER A 108 11.39 -23.85 -10.97
CA SER A 108 11.81 -25.19 -11.39
C SER A 108 11.53 -25.40 -12.87
N VAL A 109 12.49 -26.02 -13.57
CA VAL A 109 12.34 -26.50 -14.94
C VAL A 109 12.56 -28.01 -15.00
N HIS A 110 12.01 -28.65 -16.03
CA HIS A 110 12.20 -30.09 -16.22
C HIS A 110 13.57 -30.38 -16.85
N GLY A 111 14.51 -30.84 -16.03
CA GLY A 111 15.81 -31.35 -16.46
C GLY A 111 17.00 -30.70 -15.75
N THR A 112 18.16 -31.36 -15.80
CA THR A 112 19.41 -30.83 -15.23
C THR A 112 19.88 -29.61 -16.02
N VAL A 113 20.06 -28.48 -15.34
CA VAL A 113 20.54 -27.24 -15.96
C VAL A 113 22.02 -27.40 -16.28
N LYS A 114 22.40 -27.20 -17.55
CA LYS A 114 23.78 -27.20 -18.01
C LYS A 114 24.37 -25.79 -18.08
N GLN A 115 23.56 -24.84 -18.54
CA GLN A 115 24.00 -23.47 -18.77
C GLN A 115 22.83 -22.49 -18.62
N LEU A 116 23.14 -21.33 -18.06
CA LEU A 116 22.25 -20.17 -17.96
C LEU A 116 22.86 -19.01 -18.73
N THR A 117 22.04 -18.34 -19.54
CA THR A 117 22.45 -17.13 -20.25
C THR A 117 21.32 -16.12 -20.24
N TRP A 118 21.61 -14.92 -19.76
CA TRP A 118 20.70 -13.78 -19.90
C TRP A 118 20.73 -13.23 -21.33
N GLY A 119 19.55 -12.96 -21.88
CA GLY A 119 19.36 -12.35 -23.19
C GLY A 119 18.40 -11.16 -23.11
N GLY A 120 18.27 -10.44 -24.23
CA GLY A 120 17.35 -9.30 -24.30
C GLY A 120 17.71 -8.18 -23.33
N SER A 121 18.99 -7.82 -23.23
CA SER A 121 19.48 -6.77 -22.31
C SER A 121 18.91 -5.37 -22.55
N LEU A 122 18.32 -5.14 -23.73
CA LEU A 122 17.61 -3.91 -24.10
C LEU A 122 16.14 -3.92 -23.67
N LEU A 123 15.59 -5.08 -23.29
CA LEU A 123 14.22 -5.20 -22.80
C LEU A 123 14.17 -4.74 -21.34
N ARG A 124 13.02 -4.15 -20.94
CA ARG A 124 12.77 -3.75 -19.54
C ARG A 124 12.89 -4.94 -18.57
N ASN A 125 12.44 -6.11 -19.00
CA ASN A 125 12.63 -7.38 -18.31
C ASN A 125 13.48 -8.31 -19.20
N PRO A 126 14.73 -8.61 -18.82
CA PRO A 126 15.58 -9.50 -19.61
C PRO A 126 15.06 -10.94 -19.55
N LEU A 127 15.31 -11.69 -20.62
CA LEU A 127 14.93 -13.09 -20.74
C LEU A 127 16.05 -13.99 -20.23
N LEU A 128 15.71 -15.09 -19.57
CA LEU A 128 16.69 -16.07 -19.12
C LEU A 128 16.58 -17.34 -19.97
N ALA A 129 17.61 -17.62 -20.75
CA ALA A 129 17.72 -18.88 -21.48
C ALA A 129 18.34 -19.94 -20.57
N VAL A 130 17.63 -21.05 -20.41
CA VAL A 130 18.00 -22.18 -19.58
C VAL A 130 18.24 -23.38 -20.48
N ASN A 131 19.50 -23.74 -20.67
CA ASN A 131 19.87 -24.91 -21.43
C ASN A 131 19.99 -26.11 -20.48
N CYS A 132 19.08 -27.07 -20.60
CA CYS A 132 19.12 -28.33 -19.88
C CYS A 132 19.76 -29.42 -20.75
N ILE A 133 20.03 -30.59 -20.18
CA ILE A 133 20.60 -31.72 -20.95
C ILE A 133 19.69 -32.12 -22.13
N THR A 134 18.37 -32.11 -21.93
CA THR A 134 17.39 -32.58 -22.91
C THR A 134 16.63 -31.46 -23.62
N ASN A 135 16.43 -30.33 -22.95
CA ASN A 135 15.50 -29.27 -23.36
C ASN A 135 16.12 -27.89 -23.19
N VAL A 136 15.62 -26.91 -23.94
CA VAL A 136 15.95 -25.49 -23.75
C VAL A 136 14.68 -24.74 -23.38
N PHE A 137 14.74 -23.96 -22.31
CA PHE A 137 13.63 -23.10 -21.85
C PHE A 137 14.01 -21.62 -22.00
N ILE A 138 13.02 -20.80 -22.36
CA ILE A 138 13.13 -19.34 -22.29
C ILE A 138 12.20 -18.89 -21.18
N LEU A 139 12.77 -18.40 -20.09
CA LEU A 139 12.02 -17.90 -18.96
C LEU A 139 11.80 -16.39 -19.12
N HIS A 140 10.54 -15.99 -18.99
CA HIS A 140 10.10 -14.61 -18.98
C HIS A 140 9.57 -14.28 -17.58
N GLN A 141 10.02 -13.16 -17.01
CA GLN A 141 9.52 -12.68 -15.73
C GLN A 141 8.20 -11.96 -15.94
N GLN A 142 7.13 -12.48 -15.34
CA GLN A 142 5.80 -11.88 -15.36
C GLN A 142 5.36 -11.49 -13.93
N PRO A 143 4.67 -10.34 -13.74
CA PRO A 143 3.93 -10.12 -12.51
C PRO A 143 2.85 -11.20 -12.34
N MET A 144 2.66 -11.71 -11.12
CA MET A 144 1.60 -12.69 -10.85
C MET A 144 0.25 -12.13 -11.32
N SER A 145 -0.63 -12.94 -11.89
CA SER A 145 -1.96 -12.47 -12.28
C SER A 145 -2.91 -12.52 -11.09
N ALA A 146 -3.66 -11.44 -10.86
CA ALA A 146 -4.67 -11.38 -9.82
C ALA A 146 -5.78 -10.41 -10.23
N VAL A 147 -7.03 -10.81 -10.02
CA VAL A 147 -8.22 -10.02 -10.37
C VAL A 147 -9.24 -10.15 -9.26
N TYR A 148 -10.00 -9.07 -9.04
CA TYR A 148 -11.13 -9.04 -8.15
C TYR A 148 -12.37 -8.58 -8.93
N ASN A 149 -13.50 -9.27 -8.75
CA ASN A 149 -14.79 -8.85 -9.27
C ASN A 149 -15.92 -9.44 -8.41
N GLU A 150 -16.95 -8.65 -8.10
CA GLU A 150 -18.19 -9.08 -7.41
C GLU A 150 -17.94 -10.04 -6.21
N GLY A 151 -17.11 -9.64 -5.24
CA GLY A 151 -16.83 -10.43 -4.03
C GLY A 151 -15.94 -11.65 -4.25
N THR A 152 -15.47 -11.90 -5.48
CA THR A 152 -14.64 -13.04 -5.85
C THR A 152 -13.25 -12.55 -6.25
N CYS A 153 -12.22 -13.06 -5.58
CA CYS A 153 -10.84 -12.81 -5.96
C CYS A 153 -10.21 -14.07 -6.54
N ALA A 154 -9.45 -13.92 -7.61
CA ALA A 154 -8.63 -14.99 -8.15
C ALA A 154 -7.19 -14.50 -8.20
N SER A 155 -6.28 -15.22 -7.53
CA SER A 155 -4.86 -14.86 -7.42
C SER A 155 -3.96 -16.04 -7.80
N GLN A 156 -2.94 -15.78 -8.60
CA GLN A 156 -2.00 -16.82 -9.03
C GLN A 156 -1.09 -17.25 -7.88
N THR A 157 -1.07 -18.55 -7.58
CA THR A 157 -0.16 -19.15 -6.58
C THR A 157 1.05 -19.79 -7.25
N ALA A 158 0.86 -20.41 -8.40
CA ALA A 158 1.92 -21.01 -9.22
C ALA A 158 1.64 -20.79 -10.73
N PRO A 159 2.57 -21.10 -11.65
CA PRO A 159 2.36 -20.92 -13.09
C PRO A 159 1.08 -21.54 -13.65
N THR A 160 0.60 -22.62 -13.03
CA THR A 160 -0.59 -23.39 -13.42
C THR A 160 -1.62 -23.54 -12.28
N GLN A 161 -1.48 -22.75 -11.22
CA GLN A 161 -2.36 -22.81 -10.04
C GLN A 161 -2.88 -21.43 -9.67
N ILE A 162 -4.19 -21.35 -9.45
CA ILE A 162 -4.90 -20.14 -9.08
C ILE A 162 -5.66 -20.43 -7.79
N LEU A 163 -5.54 -19.54 -6.82
CA LEU A 163 -6.34 -19.53 -5.62
C LEU A 163 -7.55 -18.63 -5.86
N ILE A 164 -8.75 -19.20 -5.75
CA ILE A 164 -10.01 -18.46 -5.83
C ILE A 164 -10.52 -18.31 -4.40
N GLU A 165 -10.84 -17.07 -4.03
CA GLU A 165 -11.27 -16.69 -2.70
C GLU A 165 -12.60 -15.95 -2.80
N THR A 166 -13.55 -16.32 -1.95
CA THR A 166 -14.89 -15.74 -1.90
C THR A 166 -15.29 -15.58 -0.45
N GLU A 167 -15.40 -14.33 0.01
CA GLU A 167 -15.70 -13.88 1.38
C GLU A 167 -14.96 -14.62 2.52
N ASN A 168 -15.22 -15.91 2.75
CA ASN A 168 -14.58 -16.78 3.76
C ASN A 168 -14.23 -18.20 3.26
N ARG A 169 -14.26 -18.45 1.95
CA ARG A 169 -13.94 -19.76 1.35
C ARG A 169 -12.85 -19.60 0.31
N SER A 170 -11.96 -20.58 0.25
CA SER A 170 -10.92 -20.63 -0.78
C SER A 170 -10.92 -21.99 -1.49
N CYS A 171 -10.59 -21.98 -2.78
CA CYS A 171 -10.34 -23.20 -3.54
C CYS A 171 -9.14 -22.99 -4.47
N THR A 172 -8.35 -24.05 -4.66
CA THR A 172 -7.24 -24.01 -5.61
C THR A 172 -7.68 -24.64 -6.93
N LEU A 173 -7.75 -23.81 -7.97
CA LEU A 173 -7.93 -24.23 -9.34
C LEU A 173 -6.57 -24.63 -9.94
N LYS A 174 -6.49 -25.85 -10.46
CA LYS A 174 -5.34 -26.33 -11.25
C LYS A 174 -5.73 -26.32 -12.73
N THR A 175 -4.90 -25.70 -13.55
CA THR A 175 -5.11 -25.59 -14.99
C THR A 175 -3.93 -26.21 -15.74
N ASP A 176 -4.15 -26.70 -16.94
CA ASP A 176 -3.07 -27.18 -17.83
C ASP A 176 -2.38 -26.02 -18.57
N LEU A 177 -2.96 -24.81 -18.51
CA LEU A 177 -2.43 -23.61 -19.14
C LEU A 177 -1.48 -22.85 -18.21
N GLN A 178 -0.40 -22.31 -18.78
CA GLN A 178 0.39 -21.30 -18.08
C GLN A 178 -0.41 -20.01 -18.01
N VAL A 179 -0.74 -19.59 -16.79
CA VAL A 179 -1.61 -18.43 -16.53
C VAL A 179 -0.86 -17.16 -16.91
N GLN A 180 -1.30 -16.51 -17.99
CA GLN A 180 -0.83 -15.17 -18.39
C GLN A 180 -1.91 -14.14 -18.13
N VAL A 181 -3.15 -14.42 -18.56
CA VAL A 181 -4.32 -13.54 -18.39
C VAL A 181 -5.37 -14.27 -17.55
N LEU A 182 -6.07 -13.51 -16.71
CA LEU A 182 -7.11 -14.00 -15.81
C LEU A 182 -8.31 -13.07 -15.89
N GLY A 183 -9.52 -13.64 -15.88
CA GLY A 183 -10.77 -12.92 -15.71
C GLY A 183 -11.66 -13.66 -14.71
N VAL A 184 -12.42 -12.93 -13.91
CA VAL A 184 -13.32 -13.52 -12.90
C VAL A 184 -14.65 -12.79 -12.88
N SER A 185 -15.72 -13.56 -12.69
CA SER A 185 -17.06 -13.09 -12.34
C SER A 185 -17.56 -13.87 -11.13
N HIS A 186 -18.78 -13.56 -10.67
CA HIS A 186 -19.42 -14.33 -9.61
C HIS A 186 -19.54 -15.84 -9.93
N GLU A 187 -19.74 -16.22 -11.20
CA GLU A 187 -19.96 -17.61 -11.63
C GLU A 187 -18.79 -18.26 -12.37
N TYR A 188 -17.92 -17.50 -13.02
CA TYR A 188 -16.89 -18.05 -13.91
C TYR A 188 -15.49 -17.51 -13.63
N VAL A 189 -14.49 -18.33 -13.94
CA VAL A 189 -13.08 -17.95 -14.02
C VAL A 189 -12.58 -18.29 -15.41
N ALA A 190 -12.07 -17.29 -16.13
CA ALA A 190 -11.41 -17.47 -17.41
C ALA A 190 -9.89 -17.37 -17.23
N VAL A 191 -9.17 -18.36 -17.75
CA VAL A 191 -7.72 -18.47 -17.67
C VAL A 191 -7.17 -18.56 -19.08
N SER A 192 -6.12 -17.81 -19.38
CA SER A 192 -5.54 -17.79 -20.72
C SER A 192 -4.02 -17.80 -20.73
N SER A 193 -3.47 -18.49 -21.73
CA SER A 193 -2.05 -18.51 -22.12
C SER A 193 -1.74 -17.56 -23.28
N CYS A 194 -2.58 -16.53 -23.47
CA CYS A 194 -2.62 -15.59 -24.61
C CYS A 194 -2.94 -16.19 -25.97
N ARG A 195 -2.97 -17.53 -26.10
CA ARG A 195 -3.38 -18.26 -27.32
C ARG A 195 -4.56 -19.19 -27.11
N GLN A 196 -4.65 -19.78 -25.91
CA GLN A 196 -5.74 -20.65 -25.52
C GLN A 196 -6.42 -20.06 -24.29
N VAL A 197 -7.75 -20.10 -24.30
CA VAL A 197 -8.61 -19.66 -23.20
C VAL A 197 -9.33 -20.90 -22.67
N ALA A 198 -9.29 -21.11 -21.37
CA ALA A 198 -10.05 -22.11 -20.65
C ALA A 198 -10.99 -21.41 -19.66
N VAL A 199 -12.27 -21.79 -19.67
CA VAL A 199 -13.28 -21.22 -18.77
C VAL A 199 -13.75 -22.28 -17.79
N TYR A 200 -13.79 -21.90 -16.52
CA TYR A 200 -14.19 -22.74 -15.41
C TYR A 200 -15.41 -22.12 -14.74
N ARG A 201 -16.37 -22.96 -14.34
CA ARG A 201 -17.50 -22.56 -13.51
C ARG A 201 -17.14 -22.73 -12.04
N ILE A 202 -17.50 -21.74 -11.22
CA ILE A 202 -17.36 -21.76 -9.77
C ILE A 202 -18.64 -22.32 -9.16
N ASN A 203 -18.57 -23.50 -8.55
CA ASN A 203 -19.71 -24.05 -7.82
C ASN A 203 -19.59 -23.68 -6.34
N ARG A 204 -20.62 -22.99 -5.84
CA ARG A 204 -20.72 -22.52 -4.44
C ARG A 204 -21.57 -23.44 -3.56
N GLU A 205 -22.26 -24.40 -4.17
CA GLU A 205 -23.08 -25.39 -3.48
C GLU A 205 -22.18 -26.38 -2.72
N GLY A 206 -22.11 -26.21 -1.39
CA GLY A 206 -21.22 -26.99 -0.52
C GLY A 206 -19.79 -26.44 -0.47
N ALA A 207 -18.80 -27.30 -0.69
CA ALA A 207 -17.40 -26.89 -0.74
C ALA A 207 -17.09 -26.18 -2.07
N LEU A 208 -16.40 -25.03 -2.00
CA LEU A 208 -16.05 -24.25 -3.18
C LEU A 208 -15.20 -25.11 -4.12
N ASN A 209 -15.72 -25.38 -5.33
CA ASN A 209 -15.02 -26.16 -6.34
C ASN A 209 -15.16 -25.53 -7.73
N THR A 210 -14.35 -26.01 -8.66
CA THR A 210 -14.34 -25.52 -10.04
C THR A 210 -14.48 -26.66 -11.02
N THR A 211 -15.24 -26.44 -12.09
CA THR A 211 -15.43 -27.41 -13.18
C THR A 211 -15.13 -26.75 -14.51
N VAL A 212 -14.40 -27.44 -15.39
CA VAL A 212 -14.11 -26.95 -16.75
C VAL A 212 -15.43 -26.88 -17.54
N VAL A 213 -15.68 -25.76 -18.20
CA VAL A 213 -16.83 -25.56 -19.10
C VAL A 213 -16.39 -25.68 -20.54
N SER A 214 -15.38 -24.91 -20.94
CA SER A 214 -14.93 -24.81 -22.32
C SER A 214 -13.43 -24.51 -22.38
N THR A 215 -12.81 -24.92 -23.48
CA THR A 215 -11.45 -24.53 -23.86
C THR A 215 -11.42 -24.25 -25.35
N PHE A 216 -10.92 -23.09 -25.76
CA PHE A 216 -10.88 -22.68 -27.16
C PHE A 216 -9.62 -21.86 -27.47
N SER A 217 -9.26 -21.79 -28.76
CA SER A 217 -8.13 -20.99 -29.22
C SER A 217 -8.60 -19.56 -29.53
N CYS A 218 -7.95 -18.58 -28.94
CA CYS A 218 -8.17 -17.17 -29.22
C CYS A 218 -6.94 -16.37 -28.78
N ASP A 219 -6.39 -15.56 -29.67
CA ASP A 219 -5.36 -14.60 -29.27
C ASP A 219 -5.99 -13.53 -28.37
N ASN A 220 -5.32 -13.21 -27.27
CA ASN A 220 -5.85 -12.26 -26.29
C ASN A 220 -4.73 -11.59 -25.50
N GLU A 221 -4.96 -10.32 -25.18
CA GLU A 221 -4.11 -9.51 -24.29
C GLU A 221 -4.79 -9.30 -22.93
N LYS A 222 -6.13 -9.25 -22.92
CA LYS A 222 -6.94 -9.10 -21.72
C LYS A 222 -8.29 -9.80 -21.87
N ILE A 223 -8.81 -10.36 -20.78
CA ILE A 223 -10.12 -11.03 -20.72
C ILE A 223 -10.90 -10.46 -19.54
N LEU A 224 -12.14 -10.06 -19.79
CA LEU A 224 -13.11 -9.66 -18.79
C LEU A 224 -14.36 -10.52 -18.93
N ILE A 225 -15.13 -10.67 -17.85
CA ILE A 225 -16.34 -11.50 -17.84
C ILE A 225 -17.48 -10.65 -17.31
N TYR A 226 -18.55 -10.52 -18.10
CA TYR A 226 -19.81 -9.93 -17.68
C TYR A 226 -20.90 -10.98 -17.80
N GLU A 227 -21.46 -11.41 -16.66
CA GLU A 227 -22.41 -12.51 -16.59
C GLU A 227 -21.94 -13.77 -17.37
N ASN A 228 -22.57 -14.04 -18.52
CA ASN A 228 -22.29 -15.17 -19.42
C ASN A 228 -21.53 -14.77 -20.70
N THR A 229 -20.97 -13.56 -20.74
CA THR A 229 -20.24 -13.03 -21.91
C THR A 229 -18.78 -12.77 -21.56
N LEU A 230 -17.89 -13.33 -22.38
CA LEU A 230 -16.46 -13.04 -22.36
C LEU A 230 -16.20 -11.82 -23.23
N VAL A 231 -15.56 -10.80 -22.66
CA VAL A 231 -15.03 -9.66 -23.40
C VAL A 231 -13.53 -9.88 -23.57
N ILE A 232 -13.07 -10.02 -24.81
CA ILE A 232 -11.69 -10.35 -25.14
C ILE A 232 -11.07 -9.22 -25.93
N LEU A 233 -9.99 -8.65 -25.42
CA LEU A 233 -9.13 -7.72 -26.14
C LEU A 233 -8.14 -8.54 -26.97
N THR A 234 -8.27 -8.45 -28.29
CA THR A 234 -7.27 -8.96 -29.23
C THR A 234 -6.38 -7.79 -29.68
N PRO A 235 -5.21 -8.04 -30.31
CA PRO A 235 -4.33 -6.96 -30.75
C PRO A 235 -4.96 -5.94 -31.72
N VAL A 236 -6.06 -6.29 -32.39
CA VAL A 236 -6.69 -5.43 -33.43
C VAL A 236 -8.11 -4.99 -33.06
N VAL A 237 -8.88 -5.84 -32.39
CA VAL A 237 -10.31 -5.61 -32.11
C VAL A 237 -10.75 -6.17 -30.76
N ILE A 238 -11.88 -5.70 -30.26
CA ILE A 238 -12.53 -6.28 -29.07
C ILE A 238 -13.65 -7.23 -29.52
N GLN A 239 -13.62 -8.45 -29.00
CA GLN A 239 -14.58 -9.51 -29.32
C GLN A 239 -15.43 -9.86 -28.08
N LEU A 240 -16.75 -9.88 -28.26
CA LEU A 240 -17.70 -10.42 -27.31
C LEU A 240 -18.00 -11.87 -27.70
N ARG A 241 -17.74 -12.80 -26.79
CA ARG A 241 -17.94 -14.24 -27.00
C ARG A 241 -18.82 -14.84 -25.91
N SER A 242 -19.53 -15.91 -26.21
CA SER A 242 -20.18 -16.71 -25.17
C SER A 242 -19.14 -17.44 -24.30
N ILE A 243 -19.56 -17.94 -23.15
CA ILE A 243 -18.71 -18.80 -22.29
C ILE A 243 -18.17 -20.03 -23.06
N ASP A 244 -18.90 -20.53 -24.06
CA ASP A 244 -18.47 -21.66 -24.89
C ASP A 244 -17.43 -21.27 -25.97
N GLY A 245 -17.12 -19.99 -26.12
CA GLY A 245 -16.12 -19.46 -27.07
C GLY A 245 -16.69 -19.04 -28.43
N THR A 246 -18.01 -19.08 -28.64
CA THR A 246 -18.67 -18.62 -29.87
C THR A 246 -18.65 -17.10 -29.96
N LEU A 247 -18.26 -16.54 -31.10
CA LEU A 247 -18.26 -15.09 -31.33
C LEU A 247 -19.71 -14.56 -31.42
N LEU A 248 -20.08 -13.66 -30.53
CA LEU A 248 -21.38 -13.00 -30.50
C LEU A 248 -21.35 -11.69 -31.29
N GLN A 249 -20.35 -10.85 -31.03
CA GLN A 249 -20.22 -9.52 -31.65
C GLN A 249 -18.76 -9.07 -31.62
N THR A 250 -18.34 -8.30 -32.62
CA THR A 250 -17.08 -7.54 -32.59
C THR A 250 -17.41 -6.06 -32.44
N LEU A 251 -16.77 -5.37 -31.50
CA LEU A 251 -17.00 -3.93 -31.32
C LEU A 251 -16.36 -3.16 -32.49
N PRO A 252 -17.11 -2.28 -33.17
CA PRO A 252 -16.58 -1.55 -34.32
C PRO A 252 -15.55 -0.50 -33.87
N THR A 253 -14.36 -0.57 -34.48
CA THR A 253 -13.30 0.43 -34.37
C THR A 253 -13.21 1.20 -35.69
N LEU A 254 -13.08 2.54 -35.61
CA LEU A 254 -12.84 3.36 -36.80
C LEU A 254 -11.34 3.40 -37.09
N PRO A 255 -10.90 3.44 -38.37
CA PRO A 255 -9.47 3.55 -38.70
C PRO A 255 -8.79 4.78 -38.10
N GLU A 256 -9.54 5.87 -37.93
CA GLU A 256 -9.06 7.12 -37.32
C GLU A 256 -8.77 6.98 -35.81
N GLU A 257 -9.40 6.01 -35.14
CA GLU A 257 -9.21 5.77 -33.70
C GLU A 257 -7.96 4.96 -33.41
N GLY A 258 -7.50 4.17 -34.39
CA GLY A 258 -6.46 3.16 -34.19
C GLY A 258 -6.98 1.92 -33.45
N GLU A 259 -6.04 1.05 -33.08
CA GLU A 259 -6.32 -0.21 -32.39
C GLU A 259 -6.72 0.03 -30.92
N PRO A 260 -7.59 -0.82 -30.34
CA PRO A 260 -7.92 -0.74 -28.92
C PRO A 260 -6.72 -1.22 -28.09
N ILE A 261 -6.28 -0.41 -27.12
CA ILE A 261 -5.10 -0.69 -26.29
C ILE A 261 -5.47 -1.14 -24.88
N THR A 262 -6.56 -0.59 -24.33
CA THR A 262 -6.99 -0.87 -22.96
C THR A 262 -8.50 -1.02 -22.89
N MET A 263 -8.95 -1.92 -22.03
CA MET A 263 -10.36 -2.04 -21.69
C MET A 263 -10.55 -2.37 -20.22
N GLU A 264 -11.57 -1.79 -19.59
CA GLU A 264 -11.95 -2.03 -18.19
C GLU A 264 -13.46 -2.14 -18.08
N LEU A 265 -13.93 -3.00 -17.17
CA LEU A 265 -15.36 -3.25 -16.94
C LEU A 265 -15.75 -2.74 -15.55
N THR A 266 -16.77 -1.88 -15.50
CA THR A 266 -17.41 -1.45 -14.25
C THR A 266 -18.90 -1.74 -14.36
N GLY A 267 -19.37 -2.79 -13.68
CA GLY A 267 -20.74 -3.29 -13.84
C GLY A 267 -21.02 -3.66 -15.30
N GLN A 268 -22.01 -3.01 -15.91
CA GLN A 268 -22.41 -3.22 -17.31
C GLN A 268 -21.67 -2.34 -18.32
N TYR A 269 -20.81 -1.44 -17.86
CA TYR A 269 -20.14 -0.44 -18.71
C TYR A 269 -18.71 -0.87 -19.01
N LEU A 270 -18.40 -1.03 -20.29
CA LEU A 270 -17.07 -1.34 -20.80
C LEU A 270 -16.41 -0.07 -21.31
N THR A 271 -15.41 0.41 -20.59
CA THR A 271 -14.56 1.54 -20.99
C THR A 271 -13.44 1.03 -21.88
N VAL A 272 -13.28 1.61 -23.07
CA VAL A 272 -12.29 1.22 -24.08
C VAL A 272 -11.48 2.44 -24.51
N SER A 273 -10.16 2.33 -24.49
CA SER A 273 -9.25 3.36 -24.99
C SER A 273 -8.52 2.86 -26.24
N SER A 274 -8.38 3.72 -27.23
CA SER A 274 -7.65 3.44 -28.47
C SER A 274 -6.25 4.04 -28.49
N LEU A 275 -5.42 3.56 -29.41
CA LEU A 275 -4.04 4.01 -29.60
C LEU A 275 -3.93 5.52 -29.88
N ASN A 276 -4.87 6.09 -30.63
CA ASN A 276 -4.88 7.52 -30.95
C ASN A 276 -5.54 8.38 -29.85
N GLY A 277 -5.77 7.82 -28.66
CA GLY A 277 -6.32 8.55 -27.52
C GLY A 277 -7.82 8.81 -27.59
N ILE A 278 -8.59 7.97 -28.27
CA ILE A 278 -10.05 8.04 -28.27
C ILE A 278 -10.60 7.09 -27.21
N LEU A 279 -11.42 7.62 -26.32
CA LEU A 279 -12.06 6.89 -25.23
C LEU A 279 -13.55 6.69 -25.53
N LYS A 280 -14.00 5.44 -25.49
CA LYS A 280 -15.40 5.03 -25.71
C LYS A 280 -15.94 4.23 -24.54
N ILE A 281 -17.24 4.36 -24.28
CA ILE A 281 -17.93 3.55 -23.27
C ILE A 281 -19.05 2.77 -23.95
N TRP A 282 -19.05 1.45 -23.78
CA TRP A 282 -20.04 0.53 -24.32
C TRP A 282 -20.92 -0.01 -23.20
N ASP A 283 -22.23 -0.09 -23.43
CA ASP A 283 -23.18 -0.80 -22.59
C ASP A 283 -23.32 -2.24 -23.13
N ILE A 284 -22.90 -3.22 -22.33
CA ILE A 284 -22.93 -4.65 -22.66
C ILE A 284 -24.06 -5.42 -21.97
N SER A 285 -24.96 -4.73 -21.26
CA SER A 285 -26.13 -5.36 -20.60
C SER A 285 -27.13 -5.97 -21.59
N LYS A 286 -27.13 -5.45 -22.82
CA LYS A 286 -28.06 -5.85 -23.88
C LYS A 286 -27.43 -6.93 -24.76
N ARG A 287 -28.29 -7.66 -25.48
CA ARG A 287 -27.87 -8.69 -26.44
C ARG A 287 -26.85 -8.18 -27.48
N GLU A 288 -26.97 -6.92 -27.86
CA GLU A 288 -25.99 -6.22 -28.70
C GLU A 288 -25.42 -5.06 -27.92
N ALA A 289 -24.09 -5.02 -27.81
CA ALA A 289 -23.37 -3.94 -27.18
C ALA A 289 -23.53 -2.67 -28.01
N LYS A 290 -23.87 -1.57 -27.33
CA LYS A 290 -24.06 -0.26 -27.95
C LYS A 290 -23.21 0.78 -27.26
N LEU A 291 -22.77 1.77 -28.02
CA LEU A 291 -22.07 2.91 -27.47
C LEU A 291 -23.02 3.64 -26.50
N HIS A 292 -22.59 3.80 -25.24
CA HIS A 292 -23.40 4.40 -24.18
C HIS A 292 -23.38 5.93 -24.27
N THR A 293 -22.20 6.51 -24.48
CA THR A 293 -21.96 7.97 -24.49
C THR A 293 -21.10 8.35 -25.70
N ARG A 294 -20.98 9.66 -25.98
CA ARG A 294 -20.06 10.13 -27.02
C ARG A 294 -18.62 9.72 -26.71
N ALA A 295 -17.82 9.54 -27.76
CA ALA A 295 -16.39 9.32 -27.60
C ALA A 295 -15.71 10.62 -27.11
N MET A 296 -14.71 10.48 -26.25
CA MET A 296 -13.86 11.57 -25.77
C MET A 296 -12.51 11.52 -26.50
N THR A 297 -12.05 12.69 -26.98
CA THR A 297 -10.74 12.88 -27.60
C THR A 297 -9.72 13.31 -26.55
N ALA A 298 -9.05 12.34 -25.91
CA ALA A 298 -8.15 12.63 -24.79
C ALA A 298 -6.94 13.49 -25.19
N TYR A 299 -6.45 13.37 -26.43
CA TYR A 299 -5.32 14.17 -26.93
C TYR A 299 -5.64 15.67 -27.08
N GLU A 300 -6.91 16.04 -27.21
CA GLU A 300 -7.37 17.44 -27.23
C GLU A 300 -7.61 17.97 -25.82
N ALA A 301 -8.08 17.09 -24.93
CA ALA A 301 -8.53 17.49 -23.60
C ALA A 301 -7.40 17.48 -22.54
N ILE A 302 -6.33 16.70 -22.77
CA ILE A 302 -5.20 16.55 -21.84
C ILE A 302 -3.92 17.12 -22.45
N ASN A 303 -3.25 18.00 -21.71
CA ASN A 303 -1.96 18.57 -22.10
C ASN A 303 -0.84 17.52 -22.04
N ASP A 304 0.14 17.64 -22.94
CA ASP A 304 1.32 16.76 -23.01
C ASP A 304 0.97 15.27 -23.20
N PHE A 305 -0.13 14.95 -23.88
CA PHE A 305 -0.64 13.59 -24.07
C PHE A 305 0.19 12.76 -25.08
N ALA A 306 0.43 11.49 -24.75
CA ALA A 306 0.88 10.46 -25.70
C ALA A 306 -0.13 9.31 -25.84
N GLU A 307 -0.43 8.62 -24.74
CA GLU A 307 -1.34 7.47 -24.74
C GLU A 307 -2.08 7.33 -23.40
N ILE A 308 -3.23 6.66 -23.42
CA ILE A 308 -3.99 6.32 -22.21
C ILE A 308 -3.41 5.03 -21.62
N ILE A 309 -2.91 5.10 -20.38
CA ILE A 309 -2.40 3.93 -19.65
C ILE A 309 -3.56 3.11 -19.08
N GLU A 310 -4.54 3.77 -18.46
CA GLU A 310 -5.70 3.11 -17.88
C GLU A 310 -6.86 4.11 -17.77
N ALA A 311 -8.07 3.67 -18.14
CA ALA A 311 -9.31 4.42 -17.98
C ALA A 311 -10.43 3.54 -17.43
N ARG A 312 -11.17 4.05 -16.45
CA ARG A 312 -12.29 3.33 -15.79
C ARG A 312 -13.44 4.29 -15.53
N CYS A 313 -14.65 3.91 -15.91
CA CYS A 313 -15.86 4.59 -15.48
C CYS A 313 -16.27 4.19 -14.05
N ASN A 314 -17.00 5.07 -13.38
CA ASN A 314 -17.63 4.79 -12.10
C ASN A 314 -18.95 3.99 -12.26
N ALA A 315 -19.52 3.52 -11.16
CA ALA A 315 -20.65 2.58 -11.17
C ALA A 315 -21.93 3.10 -11.87
N ASP A 316 -22.17 4.41 -11.87
CA ASP A 316 -23.32 5.04 -12.54
C ASP A 316 -22.97 5.63 -13.92
N CYS A 317 -21.72 5.46 -14.37
CA CYS A 317 -21.19 5.97 -15.63
C CYS A 317 -21.39 7.48 -15.83
N ARG A 318 -21.15 8.29 -14.78
CA ARG A 318 -21.09 9.76 -14.87
C ARG A 318 -19.67 10.29 -14.99
N CYS A 319 -18.71 9.59 -14.39
CA CYS A 319 -17.31 9.98 -14.36
C CYS A 319 -16.40 8.89 -14.91
N VAL A 320 -15.30 9.28 -15.54
CA VAL A 320 -14.22 8.38 -15.94
C VAL A 320 -12.89 8.86 -15.36
N SER A 321 -12.24 8.01 -14.57
CA SER A 321 -10.87 8.22 -14.11
C SER A 321 -9.87 7.75 -15.17
N ILE A 322 -8.89 8.58 -15.50
CA ILE A 322 -7.92 8.37 -16.60
C ILE A 322 -6.50 8.63 -16.08
N THR A 323 -5.58 7.74 -16.46
CA THR A 323 -4.13 7.93 -16.33
C THR A 323 -3.48 7.85 -17.70
N VAL A 324 -2.47 8.69 -17.94
CA VAL A 324 -1.85 8.86 -19.27
C VAL A 324 -0.34 8.81 -19.20
N ALA A 325 0.28 8.42 -20.31
CA ALA A 325 1.68 8.69 -20.57
C ALA A 325 1.81 10.06 -21.23
N MET A 326 2.88 10.78 -20.86
CA MET A 326 3.22 12.08 -21.42
C MET A 326 3.90 11.93 -22.78
N SER A 327 4.10 13.01 -23.55
CA SER A 327 4.77 12.99 -24.86
C SER A 327 6.19 12.37 -24.84
N ASN A 328 6.84 12.40 -23.68
CA ASN A 328 8.13 11.74 -23.45
C ASN A 328 8.03 10.24 -23.13
N LEU A 329 6.85 9.64 -23.25
CA LEU A 329 6.50 8.25 -22.93
C LEU A 329 6.73 7.86 -21.46
N LEU A 330 6.82 8.84 -20.56
CA LEU A 330 6.83 8.61 -19.11
C LEU A 330 5.41 8.78 -18.55
N PRO A 331 5.01 7.98 -17.54
CA PRO A 331 3.69 8.15 -16.93
C PRO A 331 3.56 9.52 -16.25
N SER A 332 2.40 10.16 -16.43
CA SER A 332 2.06 11.45 -15.81
C SER A 332 1.90 11.32 -14.30
N SER A 333 2.19 12.38 -13.54
CA SER A 333 1.90 12.46 -12.10
C SER A 333 0.46 12.85 -11.79
N ILE A 334 -0.39 13.03 -12.81
CA ILE A 334 -1.75 13.54 -12.66
C ILE A 334 -2.75 12.40 -12.88
N LEU A 335 -3.73 12.31 -11.98
CA LEU A 335 -4.95 11.55 -12.17
C LEU A 335 -6.03 12.50 -12.69
N TYR A 336 -6.62 12.14 -13.83
CA TYR A 336 -7.69 12.92 -14.46
C TYR A 336 -9.03 12.24 -14.17
N VAL A 337 -10.07 13.04 -13.91
CA VAL A 337 -11.47 12.56 -13.86
C VAL A 337 -12.28 13.39 -14.84
N TRP A 338 -12.77 12.74 -15.89
CA TRP A 338 -13.66 13.32 -16.88
C TRP A 338 -15.12 13.20 -16.43
N ASP A 339 -15.81 14.33 -16.34
CA ASP A 339 -17.26 14.41 -16.23
C ASP A 339 -17.88 14.32 -17.63
N ILE A 340 -18.66 13.26 -17.85
CA ILE A 340 -19.25 12.95 -19.15
C ILE A 340 -20.33 13.95 -19.53
N GLU A 341 -21.14 14.41 -18.57
CA GLU A 341 -22.30 15.27 -18.83
C GLU A 341 -21.86 16.73 -18.98
N GLY A 342 -21.01 17.23 -18.07
CA GLY A 342 -20.47 18.60 -18.10
C GLY A 342 -19.29 18.82 -19.05
N ASP A 343 -18.72 17.74 -19.60
CA ASP A 343 -17.51 17.77 -20.45
C ASP A 343 -16.31 18.46 -19.80
N GLN A 344 -16.17 18.30 -18.50
CA GLN A 344 -15.08 18.90 -17.74
C GLN A 344 -14.08 17.83 -17.30
N ILE A 345 -12.80 18.22 -17.22
CA ILE A 345 -11.75 17.39 -16.66
C ILE A 345 -11.30 17.98 -15.34
N HIS A 346 -11.39 17.18 -14.30
CA HIS A 346 -10.82 17.49 -12.99
C HIS A 346 -9.46 16.81 -12.86
N GLU A 347 -8.48 17.53 -12.34
CA GLU A 347 -7.10 17.06 -12.21
C GLU A 347 -6.69 16.94 -10.75
N PHE A 348 -6.04 15.84 -10.40
CA PHE A 348 -5.34 15.69 -9.13
C PHE A 348 -3.88 15.34 -9.37
N ASP A 349 -3.00 16.29 -9.09
CA ASP A 349 -1.55 16.14 -9.29
C ASP A 349 -0.88 15.61 -8.01
N PHE A 350 -0.20 14.47 -8.14
CA PHE A 350 0.58 13.87 -7.06
C PHE A 350 1.96 14.55 -6.85
N ASN A 351 2.34 15.50 -7.72
CA ASN A 351 3.61 16.21 -7.64
C ASN A 351 3.48 17.63 -7.05
N LYS A 352 2.33 18.29 -7.18
CA LYS A 352 2.12 19.67 -6.70
C LYS A 352 1.67 19.72 -5.23
N LEU A 353 2.12 20.77 -4.55
CA LEU A 353 1.48 21.25 -3.32
C LEU A 353 0.24 22.06 -3.76
N ASN A 354 -0.95 21.51 -3.61
CA ASN A 354 -2.16 22.32 -3.78
C ASN A 354 -2.21 23.33 -2.62
N GLU A 355 -1.84 24.59 -2.90
CA GLU A 355 -1.89 25.71 -1.93
C GLU A 355 -3.33 26.18 -1.65
N ASN A 356 -4.32 25.75 -2.43
CA ASN A 356 -5.69 26.29 -2.40
C ASN A 356 -6.71 25.47 -1.59
N ASN A 357 -6.34 24.31 -1.03
CA ASN A 357 -7.23 23.52 -0.17
C ASN A 357 -6.62 23.42 1.22
N GLU A 358 -7.38 23.79 2.26
CA GLU A 358 -7.01 23.74 3.70
C GLU A 358 -6.57 22.36 4.22
N THR A 359 -6.49 21.34 3.35
CA THR A 359 -5.87 20.04 3.58
C THR A 359 -4.35 20.05 3.33
N GLU A 360 -3.60 20.93 4.01
CA GLU A 360 -2.12 21.02 3.95
C GLU A 360 -1.40 19.67 4.28
N VAL A 361 -2.10 18.76 4.96
CA VAL A 361 -1.56 17.47 5.41
C VAL A 361 -1.61 16.38 4.33
N ALA A 362 -2.52 16.49 3.35
CA ALA A 362 -2.69 15.47 2.30
C ALA A 362 -1.72 15.69 1.12
N SER A 363 -1.54 16.94 0.69
CA SER A 363 -0.66 17.31 -0.43
C SER A 363 0.82 17.11 -0.12
N SER A 364 1.24 17.29 1.13
CA SER A 364 2.61 17.01 1.58
C SER A 364 2.94 15.52 1.56
N LYS A 365 1.96 14.65 1.87
CA LYS A 365 2.13 13.19 1.94
C LYS A 365 2.14 12.50 0.59
N SER A 366 1.51 13.06 -0.45
CA SER A 366 1.47 12.48 -1.80
C SER A 366 2.66 12.84 -2.68
N ARG A 367 3.43 13.87 -2.31
CA ARG A 367 4.48 14.50 -3.14
C ARG A 367 5.45 13.52 -3.82
N GLY A 368 5.70 13.76 -5.10
CA GLY A 368 6.74 13.09 -5.90
C GLY A 368 6.43 11.64 -6.27
N ARG A 369 5.14 11.28 -6.28
CA ARG A 369 4.66 9.93 -6.64
C ARG A 369 3.88 9.98 -7.95
N LEU A 370 3.80 8.83 -8.61
CA LEU A 370 2.98 8.64 -9.80
C LEU A 370 1.81 7.71 -9.51
N PRO A 371 0.60 7.98 -10.04
CA PRO A 371 -0.48 7.01 -10.02
C PRO A 371 -0.07 5.76 -10.80
N THR A 372 -0.36 4.59 -10.22
CA THR A 372 0.02 3.28 -10.77
C THR A 372 -1.17 2.36 -11.01
N ALA A 373 -2.27 2.60 -10.30
CA ALA A 373 -3.54 1.90 -10.47
C ALA A 373 -4.63 2.72 -9.78
N HIS A 374 -5.85 2.70 -10.30
CA HIS A 374 -7.02 3.31 -9.68
C HIS A 374 -8.25 2.44 -9.85
N CYS A 375 -9.18 2.52 -8.90
CA CYS A 375 -10.38 1.72 -8.92
C CYS A 375 -11.54 2.47 -8.27
N TRP A 376 -12.68 2.49 -8.98
CA TRP A 376 -13.94 2.97 -8.44
C TRP A 376 -14.58 1.92 -7.55
N ASP A 377 -15.34 2.39 -6.58
CA ASP A 377 -16.22 1.51 -5.83
C ASP A 377 -17.35 0.97 -6.72
N THR A 378 -17.71 -0.29 -6.47
CA THR A 378 -18.74 -1.01 -7.23
C THR A 378 -20.17 -0.64 -6.83
N VAL A 379 -20.37 -0.02 -5.67
CA VAL A 379 -21.67 0.32 -5.08
C VAL A 379 -21.85 1.83 -4.94
N ASP A 380 -20.84 2.55 -4.44
CA ASP A 380 -20.86 4.02 -4.28
C ASP A 380 -20.11 4.71 -5.43
N PRO A 381 -20.80 5.28 -6.43
CA PRO A 381 -20.15 5.83 -7.63
C PRO A 381 -19.25 7.05 -7.35
N ARG A 382 -19.28 7.60 -6.13
CA ARG A 382 -18.47 8.76 -5.74
C ARG A 382 -17.06 8.38 -5.29
N VAL A 383 -16.83 7.12 -4.90
CA VAL A 383 -15.60 6.70 -4.24
C VAL A 383 -14.57 6.20 -5.25
N LEU A 384 -13.38 6.80 -5.21
CA LEU A 384 -12.25 6.45 -6.06
C LEU A 384 -11.01 6.23 -5.19
N ILE A 385 -10.38 5.07 -5.32
CA ILE A 385 -9.10 4.77 -4.67
C ILE A 385 -7.99 4.76 -5.72
N CYS A 386 -6.91 5.49 -5.45
CA CYS A 386 -5.73 5.52 -6.29
C CYS A 386 -4.49 5.05 -5.53
N ARG A 387 -3.75 4.12 -6.12
CA ARG A 387 -2.43 3.69 -5.64
C ARG A 387 -1.36 4.52 -6.34
N ALA A 388 -0.55 5.23 -5.56
CA ALA A 388 0.57 6.01 -6.09
C ALA A 388 1.91 5.53 -5.53
N GLN A 389 2.95 5.56 -6.38
CA GLN A 389 4.28 5.08 -6.05
C GLN A 389 5.35 6.08 -6.47
N ARG A 390 6.35 6.28 -5.60
CA ARG A 390 7.53 7.09 -5.90
C ARG A 390 8.41 6.38 -6.91
N ILE A 391 8.81 7.07 -7.98
CA ILE A 391 9.84 6.55 -8.90
C ILE A 391 11.17 6.57 -8.17
N GLU A 392 11.80 5.41 -8.02
CA GLU A 392 13.21 5.31 -7.63
C GLU A 392 14.07 5.81 -8.81
N SER A 393 14.43 7.10 -8.82
CA SER A 393 15.40 7.62 -9.78
C SER A 393 16.77 7.02 -9.49
N ARG A 394 17.38 6.40 -10.51
CA ARG A 394 18.74 5.82 -10.46
C ARG A 394 19.85 6.88 -10.29
N GLU A 395 19.55 8.19 -10.31
CA GLU A 395 20.57 9.22 -10.55
C GLU A 395 20.90 10.17 -9.38
N THR A 396 20.21 10.17 -8.24
CA THR A 396 20.57 11.08 -7.14
C THR A 396 21.49 10.43 -6.10
N LYS A 397 22.71 10.05 -6.51
CA LYS A 397 23.80 9.72 -5.56
C LYS A 397 24.65 10.90 -5.12
N ASN A 398 24.43 12.10 -5.65
CA ASN A 398 25.25 13.27 -5.33
C ASN A 398 24.41 14.50 -4.95
N ALA A 399 23.68 14.45 -3.83
CA ALA A 399 23.23 15.66 -3.15
C ALA A 399 23.16 15.43 -1.64
N SER A 400 24.17 15.99 -0.96
CA SER A 400 24.23 16.35 0.47
C SER A 400 23.63 15.39 1.50
N LYS A 401 24.52 14.77 2.29
CA LYS A 401 24.24 14.39 3.68
C LYS A 401 23.86 15.66 4.47
N SER A 402 22.58 16.01 4.52
CA SER A 402 22.05 16.84 5.60
C SER A 402 21.68 15.93 6.75
N THR A 403 22.56 15.92 7.75
CA THR A 403 22.28 15.44 9.10
C THR A 403 21.07 16.19 9.65
N ASN A 404 19.92 15.51 9.73
CA ASN A 404 18.91 15.73 10.75
C ASN A 404 18.14 14.43 10.94
N ASN A 405 18.57 13.65 11.94
CA ASN A 405 17.82 12.52 12.49
C ASN A 405 16.52 13.05 13.08
N THR A 406 15.44 12.97 12.30
CA THR A 406 14.09 12.81 12.83
C THR A 406 13.55 11.53 12.21
N LEU A 407 13.45 10.49 13.03
CA LEU A 407 12.80 9.23 12.68
C LEU A 407 11.29 9.49 12.53
N ASN A 408 10.88 10.09 11.41
CA ASN A 408 9.49 10.15 11.01
C ASN A 408 9.22 8.99 10.06
N ASN A 409 8.23 8.17 10.42
CA ASN A 409 7.72 6.99 9.72
C ASN A 409 7.11 7.28 8.32
N GLU A 410 7.50 8.37 7.63
CA GLU A 410 6.80 8.94 6.47
C GLU A 410 7.46 8.70 5.10
N ASP A 411 8.60 8.01 5.03
CA ASP A 411 9.30 7.68 3.77
C ASP A 411 8.83 6.34 3.14
N THR A 412 7.53 6.03 3.15
CA THR A 412 7.04 4.89 2.38
C THR A 412 6.93 5.25 0.90
N SER A 413 7.51 4.41 0.03
CA SER A 413 7.51 4.62 -1.41
C SER A 413 6.11 4.52 -2.03
N VAL A 414 5.18 3.79 -1.41
CA VAL A 414 3.81 3.57 -1.91
C VAL A 414 2.77 4.12 -0.94
N ILE A 415 1.74 4.74 -1.50
CA ILE A 415 0.56 5.23 -0.78
C ILE A 415 -0.73 4.81 -1.48
N LEU A 416 -1.80 4.70 -0.69
CA LEU A 416 -3.17 4.62 -1.16
C LEU A 416 -3.87 5.94 -0.82
N VAL A 417 -4.44 6.57 -1.84
CA VAL A 417 -5.20 7.81 -1.72
C VAL A 417 -6.67 7.47 -1.91
N SER A 418 -7.46 7.70 -0.87
CA SER A 418 -8.92 7.57 -0.91
C SER A 418 -9.53 8.92 -1.24
N MET A 419 -10.38 8.97 -2.26
CA MET A 419 -10.90 10.20 -2.84
C MET A 419 -12.39 10.08 -3.10
N PHE A 420 -13.08 11.21 -3.02
CA PHE A 420 -14.40 11.39 -3.59
C PHE A 420 -14.29 12.15 -4.89
N ALA A 421 -14.91 11.64 -5.95
CA ALA A 421 -14.93 12.28 -7.25
C ALA A 421 -16.38 12.37 -7.74
N THR A 422 -16.83 13.59 -8.03
CA THR A 422 -18.18 13.87 -8.52
C THR A 422 -18.14 14.95 -9.60
N PRO A 423 -19.11 14.97 -10.53
CA PRO A 423 -19.23 16.04 -11.53
C PRO A 423 -19.27 17.44 -10.91
N ASP A 424 -20.05 17.61 -9.83
CA ASP A 424 -20.35 18.92 -9.27
C ASP A 424 -19.18 19.54 -8.49
N HIS A 425 -18.37 18.71 -7.82
CA HIS A 425 -17.32 19.18 -6.90
C HIS A 425 -15.91 18.78 -7.32
N GLY A 426 -15.76 18.05 -8.43
CA GLY A 426 -14.48 17.50 -8.87
C GLY A 426 -13.93 16.45 -7.93
N ILE A 427 -12.62 16.50 -7.68
CA ILE A 427 -11.88 15.50 -6.89
C ILE A 427 -11.52 16.07 -5.52
N ALA A 428 -11.99 15.42 -4.44
CA ALA A 428 -11.60 15.73 -3.06
C ALA A 428 -10.90 14.53 -2.40
N VAL A 429 -9.79 14.79 -1.71
CA VAL A 429 -9.05 13.76 -0.98
C VAL A 429 -9.67 13.54 0.40
N GLN A 430 -9.96 12.29 0.73
CA GLN A 430 -10.49 11.89 2.03
C GLN A 430 -9.38 11.39 2.98
N ASP A 431 -8.51 10.50 2.49
CA ASP A 431 -7.46 9.88 3.30
C ASP A 431 -6.24 9.47 2.46
N ILE A 432 -5.06 9.47 3.09
CA ILE A 432 -3.81 9.00 2.49
C ILE A 432 -3.14 8.03 3.44
N ARG A 433 -2.93 6.80 2.97
CA ARG A 433 -2.38 5.71 3.77
C ARG A 433 -1.07 5.19 3.20
N PRO A 434 0.01 5.15 4.00
CA PRO A 434 1.25 4.52 3.59
C PRO A 434 1.09 3.00 3.52
N VAL A 435 1.61 2.39 2.46
CA VAL A 435 1.67 0.94 2.30
C VAL A 435 3.11 0.49 2.51
N LYS A 436 3.34 -0.41 3.47
CA LYS A 436 4.68 -0.90 3.84
C LYS A 436 5.40 -1.59 2.68
N ASP A 437 4.67 -2.41 1.92
CA ASP A 437 5.23 -3.20 0.84
C ASP A 437 4.94 -2.59 -0.54
N ALA A 438 6.00 -2.18 -1.22
CA ALA A 438 5.94 -1.58 -2.55
C ALA A 438 5.42 -2.51 -3.66
N SER A 439 5.35 -3.82 -3.41
CA SER A 439 4.81 -4.81 -4.33
C SER A 439 3.32 -5.12 -4.12
N THR A 440 2.70 -4.51 -3.10
CA THR A 440 1.25 -4.57 -2.90
C THR A 440 0.53 -3.96 -4.10
N ARG A 441 -0.50 -4.62 -4.62
CA ARG A 441 -1.33 -4.10 -5.73
C ARG A 441 -2.77 -3.85 -5.29
N LEU A 442 -3.39 -2.82 -5.85
CA LEU A 442 -4.82 -2.55 -5.70
C LEU A 442 -5.58 -3.46 -6.67
N LEU A 443 -6.51 -4.27 -6.17
CA LEU A 443 -7.33 -5.15 -7.01
C LEU A 443 -8.76 -4.63 -7.20
N GLY A 444 -9.33 -4.02 -6.16
CA GLY A 444 -10.71 -3.57 -6.20
C GLY A 444 -11.12 -2.80 -4.95
N VAL A 445 -12.30 -2.18 -5.01
CA VAL A 445 -12.90 -1.43 -3.90
C VAL A 445 -14.34 -1.89 -3.73
N GLN A 446 -14.68 -2.32 -2.52
CA GLN A 446 -16.03 -2.62 -2.09
C GLN A 446 -16.22 -2.03 -0.69
N SER A 447 -16.63 -0.77 -0.64
CA SER A 447 -16.65 0.04 0.56
C SER A 447 -17.33 -0.70 1.71
N PRO A 448 -16.69 -0.77 2.89
CA PRO A 448 -15.47 -0.06 3.26
C PRO A 448 -14.17 -0.84 3.03
N ASP A 449 -14.20 -2.00 2.38
CA ASP A 449 -13.02 -2.82 2.11
C ASP A 449 -12.28 -2.33 0.86
N ILE A 450 -11.00 -1.99 1.03
CA ILE A 450 -10.04 -1.83 -0.05
C ILE A 450 -9.31 -3.16 -0.23
N ILE A 451 -9.42 -3.77 -1.41
CA ILE A 451 -8.94 -5.12 -1.66
C ILE A 451 -7.54 -5.03 -2.28
N LEU A 452 -6.56 -5.54 -1.53
CA LEU A 452 -5.15 -5.47 -1.87
C LEU A 452 -4.59 -6.87 -2.07
N LEU A 453 -3.67 -7.01 -3.02
CA LEU A 453 -2.85 -8.22 -3.14
C LEU A 453 -1.53 -8.01 -2.42
N SER A 454 -1.28 -8.82 -1.40
CA SER A 454 0.02 -8.90 -0.71
C SER A 454 0.92 -9.94 -1.38
N PRO A 455 2.25 -9.69 -1.45
CA PRO A 455 3.18 -10.61 -2.09
C PRO A 455 3.45 -11.87 -1.26
N GLU A 456 3.39 -11.75 0.06
CA GLU A 456 3.54 -12.85 1.00
C GLU A 456 2.16 -13.37 1.40
N MET A 457 2.06 -14.68 1.57
CA MET A 457 0.88 -15.33 2.13
C MET A 457 0.78 -14.88 3.58
N ALA A 458 -0.37 -14.32 4.00
CA ALA A 458 -0.56 -13.92 5.38
C ALA A 458 -0.38 -15.14 6.31
N ALA A 459 0.45 -15.00 7.35
CA ALA A 459 0.71 -16.06 8.31
C ALA A 459 -0.60 -16.42 9.04
N GLY A 460 -1.19 -17.58 8.69
CA GLY A 460 -2.35 -18.15 9.37
C GLY A 460 -3.53 -18.53 8.47
N ASP A 461 -3.77 -17.82 7.37
CA ASP A 461 -4.99 -17.99 6.55
C ASP A 461 -4.73 -18.53 5.14
N GLY A 462 -3.47 -18.56 4.70
CA GLY A 462 -3.13 -19.03 3.36
C GLY A 462 -3.71 -18.15 2.23
N SER A 463 -4.19 -16.95 2.57
CA SER A 463 -4.68 -15.96 1.61
C SER A 463 -3.57 -14.99 1.19
N LYS A 464 -3.56 -14.62 -0.10
CA LYS A 464 -2.73 -13.52 -0.63
C LYS A 464 -3.47 -12.18 -0.65
N VAL A 465 -4.78 -12.20 -0.41
CA VAL A 465 -5.65 -11.05 -0.60
C VAL A 465 -5.98 -10.47 0.76
N THR A 466 -5.59 -9.22 0.96
CA THR A 466 -5.76 -8.50 2.21
C THR A 466 -6.87 -7.47 2.04
N ARG A 467 -7.85 -7.49 2.94
CA ARG A 467 -8.92 -6.48 2.99
C ARG A 467 -8.49 -5.38 3.97
N LEU A 468 -8.31 -4.17 3.47
CA LEU A 468 -7.98 -3.00 4.27
C LEU A 468 -9.24 -2.15 4.44
N LEU A 469 -9.77 -2.10 5.67
CA LEU A 469 -10.91 -1.25 5.99
C LEU A 469 -10.55 0.23 5.87
N MET A 470 -11.44 1.05 5.30
CA MET A 470 -11.35 2.51 5.35
C MET A 470 -11.29 3.01 6.80
N ARG A 471 -10.69 4.19 7.00
CA ARG A 471 -10.31 4.76 8.31
C ARG A 471 -11.47 4.89 9.27
N GLU A 472 -12.62 5.24 8.73
CA GLU A 472 -13.85 5.49 9.49
C GLU A 472 -14.43 4.17 10.04
N PHE A 473 -14.04 3.03 9.47
CA PHE A 473 -14.58 1.70 9.74
C PHE A 473 -13.67 0.79 10.58
N GLU A 474 -12.39 1.15 10.81
CA GLU A 474 -11.41 0.30 11.51
C GLU A 474 -11.82 -0.09 12.94
N GLU A 475 -12.53 0.81 13.65
CA GLU A 475 -12.96 0.59 15.04
C GLU A 475 -14.47 0.37 15.18
N LEU A 476 -15.19 0.20 14.06
CA LEU A 476 -16.65 0.29 14.04
C LEU A 476 -17.37 -0.98 14.51
N GLY A 477 -16.66 -2.12 14.57
CA GLY A 477 -17.27 -3.42 14.86
C GLY A 477 -18.30 -3.81 13.79
N PRO A 478 -19.30 -4.66 14.11
CA PRO A 478 -20.38 -4.98 13.18
C PRO A 478 -21.34 -3.79 13.03
N TYR A 479 -21.68 -3.46 11.79
CA TYR A 479 -22.58 -2.36 11.46
C TYR A 479 -23.57 -2.76 10.35
N ASP A 480 -24.70 -2.06 10.30
CA ASP A 480 -25.71 -2.27 9.26
C ASP A 480 -25.40 -1.46 8.00
N GLU A 481 -25.92 -1.89 6.83
CA GLU A 481 -25.77 -1.16 5.56
C GLU A 481 -26.29 0.28 5.60
N ALA A 482 -27.33 0.56 6.42
CA ALA A 482 -27.80 1.92 6.65
C ALA A 482 -26.76 2.80 7.37
N THR A 483 -26.05 2.22 8.34
CA THR A 483 -24.98 2.91 9.08
C THR A 483 -23.78 3.15 8.16
N LYS A 484 -23.41 2.14 7.35
CA LYS A 484 -22.37 2.26 6.33
C LYS A 484 -22.64 3.40 5.36
N ARG A 485 -23.85 3.46 4.77
CA ARG A 485 -24.24 4.54 3.85
C ARG A 485 -24.16 5.90 4.54
N ALA A 486 -24.68 6.02 5.75
CA ALA A 486 -24.65 7.27 6.50
C ALA A 486 -23.22 7.76 6.82
N ILE A 487 -22.28 6.87 7.14
CA ILE A 487 -20.88 7.23 7.37
C ILE A 487 -20.19 7.65 6.07
N MET A 488 -20.48 6.99 4.95
CA MET A 488 -19.96 7.38 3.64
C MET A 488 -20.49 8.74 3.20
N ASP A 489 -21.79 8.99 3.34
CA ASP A 489 -22.42 10.29 3.05
C ASP A 489 -21.84 11.40 3.92
N PHE A 490 -21.65 11.13 5.22
CA PHE A 490 -20.99 12.06 6.13
C PHE A 490 -19.58 12.40 5.67
N SER A 491 -18.79 11.38 5.32
CA SER A 491 -17.40 11.54 4.91
C SER A 491 -17.30 12.33 3.61
N PHE A 492 -18.19 12.06 2.66
CA PHE A 492 -18.34 12.83 1.43
C PHE A 492 -18.62 14.31 1.73
N HIS A 493 -19.66 14.61 2.52
CA HIS A 493 -20.05 15.98 2.82
C HIS A 493 -18.98 16.76 3.61
N ILE A 494 -18.23 16.09 4.50
CA ILE A 494 -17.05 16.68 5.15
C ILE A 494 -15.97 17.03 4.13
N SER A 495 -15.64 16.11 3.21
CA SER A 495 -14.64 16.35 2.17
C SER A 495 -15.03 17.49 1.23
N MET A 496 -16.34 17.76 1.07
CA MET A 496 -16.88 18.89 0.31
C MET A 496 -17.07 20.18 1.13
N ALA A 497 -16.64 20.19 2.40
CA ALA A 497 -16.86 21.31 3.33
C ALA A 497 -18.34 21.70 3.55
N ASN A 498 -19.28 20.77 3.32
CA ASN A 498 -20.72 20.98 3.54
C ASN A 498 -21.17 20.32 4.86
N MET A 499 -21.01 21.04 5.97
CA MET A 499 -21.28 20.48 7.30
C MET A 499 -22.76 20.17 7.55
N ASP A 500 -23.69 20.98 7.03
CA ASP A 500 -25.13 20.84 7.32
C ASP A 500 -25.71 19.51 6.79
N GLU A 501 -25.37 19.14 5.56
CA GLU A 501 -25.76 17.85 4.98
C GLU A 501 -25.02 16.68 5.65
N ALA A 502 -23.75 16.88 6.04
CA ALA A 502 -23.02 15.91 6.83
C ALA A 502 -23.79 15.59 8.13
N PHE A 503 -24.23 16.61 8.89
CA PHE A 503 -25.02 16.41 10.11
C PHE A 503 -26.32 15.64 9.88
N LYS A 504 -27.03 15.91 8.77
CA LYS A 504 -28.29 15.21 8.46
C LYS A 504 -28.08 13.72 8.23
N SER A 505 -26.98 13.34 7.57
CA SER A 505 -26.68 11.95 7.23
C SER A 505 -26.49 11.04 8.45
N ILE A 506 -25.89 11.56 9.54
CA ILE A 506 -25.55 10.77 10.74
C ILE A 506 -26.57 10.83 11.87
N LYS A 507 -27.56 11.73 11.80
CA LYS A 507 -28.50 12.00 12.90
C LYS A 507 -29.30 10.75 13.34
N SER A 508 -29.49 9.81 12.42
CA SER A 508 -30.22 8.56 12.67
C SER A 508 -29.38 7.48 13.36
N ILE A 509 -28.05 7.63 13.43
CA ILE A 509 -27.13 6.63 13.96
C ILE A 509 -27.13 6.63 15.50
N LYS A 510 -27.39 5.47 16.09
CA LYS A 510 -27.41 5.28 17.56
C LYS A 510 -26.16 4.60 18.12
N ASN A 511 -25.29 4.05 17.28
CA ASN A 511 -24.13 3.28 17.72
C ASN A 511 -23.03 4.20 18.28
N GLU A 512 -22.68 4.01 19.56
CA GLU A 512 -21.67 4.79 20.27
C GLU A 512 -20.26 4.67 19.67
N ALA A 513 -19.90 3.50 19.12
CA ALA A 513 -18.61 3.28 18.48
C ALA A 513 -18.43 4.17 17.24
N VAL A 514 -19.51 4.39 16.47
CA VAL A 514 -19.53 5.30 15.32
C VAL A 514 -19.22 6.72 15.76
N TRP A 515 -19.90 7.20 16.81
CA TRP A 515 -19.68 8.54 17.35
C TRP A 515 -18.28 8.73 17.92
N LYS A 516 -17.69 7.68 18.50
CA LYS A 516 -16.28 7.69 18.94
C LYS A 516 -15.31 7.82 17.77
N SER A 517 -15.51 7.04 16.70
CA SER A 517 -14.71 7.15 15.46
C SER A 517 -14.86 8.55 14.85
N LEU A 518 -16.09 9.08 14.82
CA LEU A 518 -16.40 10.43 14.34
C LEU A 518 -15.72 11.52 15.15
N ALA A 519 -15.74 11.42 16.48
CA ALA A 519 -15.09 12.38 17.35
C ALA A 519 -13.57 12.43 17.11
N LYS A 520 -12.93 11.27 16.91
CA LYS A 520 -11.52 11.19 16.52
C LYS A 520 -11.27 11.84 15.16
N MET A 521 -12.20 11.69 14.21
CA MET A 521 -12.13 12.36 12.92
C MET A 521 -12.24 13.89 13.05
N CYS A 522 -13.11 14.41 13.92
CA CYS A 522 -13.23 15.85 14.18
C CYS A 522 -11.93 16.48 14.70
N VAL A 523 -11.09 15.72 15.41
CA VAL A 523 -9.74 16.18 15.80
C VAL A 523 -8.86 16.41 14.59
N LYS A 524 -8.88 15.48 13.63
CA LYS A 524 -8.05 15.56 12.42
C LYS A 524 -8.53 16.64 11.46
N THR A 525 -9.85 16.82 11.34
CA THR A 525 -10.46 17.85 10.47
C THR A 525 -10.60 19.22 11.14
N LYS A 526 -10.22 19.35 12.42
CA LYS A 526 -10.34 20.58 13.23
C LYS A 526 -11.79 21.12 13.36
N GLN A 527 -12.80 20.28 13.19
CA GLN A 527 -14.22 20.67 13.27
C GLN A 527 -14.77 20.51 14.69
N LEU A 528 -14.65 21.56 15.51
CA LEU A 528 -15.05 21.54 16.92
C LEU A 528 -16.57 21.42 17.16
N ASP A 529 -17.40 22.06 16.32
CA ASP A 529 -18.85 22.08 16.49
C ASP A 529 -19.45 20.66 16.38
N MET A 530 -18.96 19.89 15.41
CA MET A 530 -19.27 18.47 15.24
C MET A 530 -18.83 17.65 16.45
N ALA A 531 -17.67 17.95 17.04
CA ALA A 531 -17.12 17.19 18.15
C ALA A 531 -18.00 17.27 19.40
N VAL A 532 -18.59 18.44 19.70
CA VAL A 532 -19.51 18.61 20.84
C VAL A 532 -20.74 17.71 20.69
N LEU A 533 -21.28 17.59 19.48
CA LEU A 533 -22.40 16.69 19.18
C LEU A 533 -21.99 15.22 19.37
N CYS A 534 -20.82 14.83 18.84
CA CYS A 534 -20.31 13.46 18.98
C CYS A 534 -20.17 13.06 20.45
N LEU A 535 -19.59 13.94 21.28
CA LEU A 535 -19.43 13.71 22.72
C LEU A 535 -20.78 13.63 23.43
N GLY A 536 -21.79 14.38 22.97
CA GLY A 536 -23.17 14.26 23.45
C GLY A 536 -23.76 12.87 23.23
N HIS A 537 -23.62 12.33 22.02
CA HIS A 537 -24.08 10.97 21.70
C HIS A 537 -23.27 9.87 22.39
N MET A 538 -21.97 10.09 22.62
CA MET A 538 -21.10 9.21 23.43
C MET A 538 -21.36 9.32 24.93
N LYS A 539 -22.26 10.21 25.38
CA LYS A 539 -22.49 10.52 26.80
C LYS A 539 -21.21 10.93 27.54
N HIS A 540 -20.25 11.50 26.82
CA HIS A 540 -18.94 11.90 27.34
C HIS A 540 -19.01 13.32 27.93
N VAL A 541 -19.64 13.43 29.11
CA VAL A 541 -19.97 14.71 29.75
C VAL A 541 -18.72 15.56 30.07
N ARG A 542 -17.62 14.91 30.48
CA ARG A 542 -16.36 15.60 30.84
C ARG A 542 -15.78 16.33 29.64
N GLY A 543 -15.56 15.62 28.53
CA GLY A 543 -15.08 16.21 27.28
C GLY A 543 -16.01 17.26 26.70
N ALA A 544 -17.33 17.04 26.72
CA ALA A 544 -18.30 18.04 26.25
C ALA A 544 -18.29 19.32 27.11
N ARG A 545 -17.95 19.22 28.40
CA ARG A 545 -17.73 20.38 29.27
C ARG A 545 -16.40 21.06 28.94
N ALA A 546 -15.31 20.31 28.85
CA ALA A 546 -13.97 20.83 28.56
C ALA A 546 -13.94 21.63 27.25
N ILE A 547 -14.62 21.14 26.21
CA ILE A 547 -14.68 21.86 24.93
C ILE A 547 -15.56 23.10 25.01
N ARG A 548 -16.68 23.07 25.73
CA ARG A 548 -17.51 24.28 25.91
C ARG A 548 -16.73 25.37 26.66
N GLU A 549 -15.97 25.00 27.68
CA GLU A 549 -15.07 25.92 28.39
C GLU A 549 -13.97 26.44 27.44
N ALA A 550 -13.34 25.58 26.66
CA ALA A 550 -12.31 25.95 25.68
C ALA A 550 -12.83 26.84 24.53
N VAL A 551 -14.06 26.61 24.06
CA VAL A 551 -14.70 27.42 23.00
C VAL A 551 -14.97 28.83 23.50
N ASN A 552 -15.42 28.97 24.76
CA ASN A 552 -15.70 30.25 25.40
C ASN A 552 -14.44 31.07 25.75
N ASP A 553 -13.28 30.42 25.87
CA ASP A 553 -12.01 31.09 26.13
C ASP A 553 -11.48 31.75 24.84
N THR A 554 -11.32 33.07 24.89
CA THR A 554 -10.80 33.89 23.77
C THR A 554 -9.27 33.86 23.67
N THR A 555 -8.57 33.31 24.67
CA THR A 555 -7.09 33.21 24.68
C THR A 555 -6.57 31.97 23.96
N LEU A 556 -7.44 31.01 23.62
CA LEU A 556 -7.09 29.76 22.97
C LEU A 556 -7.29 29.84 21.44
N ASN A 557 -6.26 29.45 20.70
CA ASN A 557 -6.34 29.25 19.25
C ASN A 557 -7.13 27.98 18.90
N LEU A 558 -7.59 27.86 17.65
CA LEU A 558 -8.32 26.69 17.17
C LEU A 558 -7.54 25.38 17.42
N GLU A 559 -6.24 25.37 17.12
CA GLU A 559 -5.35 24.23 17.35
C GLU A 559 -5.29 23.80 18.81
N ALA A 560 -5.26 24.77 19.74
CA ALA A 560 -5.25 24.49 21.17
C ALA A 560 -6.60 23.91 21.64
N LYS A 561 -7.72 24.43 21.13
CA LYS A 561 -9.07 23.91 21.40
C LYS A 561 -9.22 22.47 20.89
N VAL A 562 -8.73 22.19 19.68
CA VAL A 562 -8.71 20.84 19.10
C VAL A 562 -7.76 19.91 19.86
N GLY A 563 -6.63 20.43 20.35
CA GLY A 563 -5.72 19.69 21.23
C GLY A 563 -6.39 19.23 22.54
N ILE A 564 -7.22 20.08 23.16
CA ILE A 564 -7.99 19.71 24.36
C ILE A 564 -8.96 18.57 24.05
N LEU A 565 -9.68 18.62 22.92
CA LEU A 565 -10.53 17.52 22.45
C LEU A 565 -9.70 16.24 22.24
N ALA A 566 -8.51 16.34 21.65
CA ALA A 566 -7.63 15.19 21.42
C ALA A 566 -7.22 14.50 22.73
N VAL A 567 -6.93 15.28 23.79
CA VAL A 567 -6.65 14.75 25.13
C VAL A 567 -7.84 13.99 25.70
N GLU A 568 -9.05 14.56 25.61
CA GLU A 568 -10.28 13.92 26.10
C GLU A 568 -10.61 12.62 25.35
N LEU A 569 -10.21 12.50 24.09
CA LEU A 569 -10.37 11.28 23.28
C LEU A 569 -9.21 10.28 23.40
N GLY A 570 -8.18 10.58 24.19
CA GLY A 570 -6.99 9.74 24.36
C GLY A 570 -6.01 9.75 23.18
N LEU A 571 -6.10 10.73 22.28
CA LEU A 571 -5.21 10.92 21.14
C LEU A 571 -4.00 11.78 21.53
N TYR A 572 -3.17 11.28 22.46
CA TYR A 572 -2.09 12.08 23.07
C TYR A 572 -1.00 12.52 22.08
N ALA A 573 -0.66 11.68 21.09
CA ALA A 573 0.33 12.04 20.08
C ALA A 573 -0.14 13.20 19.18
N ASP A 574 -1.41 13.19 18.77
CA ASP A 574 -2.03 14.28 18.01
C ASP A 574 -2.13 15.54 18.87
N ALA A 575 -2.50 15.40 20.15
CA ALA A 575 -2.55 16.51 21.11
C ALA A 575 -1.19 17.19 21.29
N GLU A 576 -0.11 16.43 21.47
CA GLU A 576 1.25 16.98 21.57
C GLU A 576 1.62 17.81 20.33
N LYS A 577 1.30 17.32 19.13
CA LYS A 577 1.55 18.03 17.88
C LYS A 577 0.74 19.33 17.80
N LEU A 578 -0.57 19.25 18.07
CA LEU A 578 -1.47 20.41 18.04
C LEU A 578 -1.07 21.50 19.04
N PHE A 579 -0.61 21.14 20.24
CA PHE A 579 -0.13 22.12 21.21
C PHE A 579 1.19 22.78 20.80
N ARG A 580 2.10 22.04 20.15
CA ARG A 580 3.32 22.62 19.56
C ARG A 580 2.97 23.60 18.44
N ASP A 581 2.06 23.23 17.54
CA ASP A 581 1.61 24.07 16.42
C ASP A 581 0.91 25.34 16.95
N ALA A 582 0.09 25.21 17.99
CA ALA A 582 -0.57 26.33 18.67
C ALA A 582 0.39 27.25 19.47
N LYS A 583 1.67 26.86 19.61
CA LYS A 583 2.66 27.50 20.49
C LYS A 583 2.19 27.62 21.95
N ARG A 584 1.28 26.74 22.39
CA ARG A 584 0.77 26.64 23.76
C ARG A 584 1.55 25.56 24.50
N LEU A 585 2.81 25.86 24.77
CA LEU A 585 3.71 24.95 25.49
C LEU A 585 3.25 24.73 26.94
N ASP A 586 2.35 25.58 27.42
CA ASP A 586 1.73 25.43 28.72
C ASP A 586 0.81 24.24 28.83
N LEU A 587 -0.02 24.02 27.82
CA LEU A 587 -0.86 22.82 27.73
C LEU A 587 -0.01 21.58 27.43
N LEU A 588 1.05 21.74 26.61
CA LEU A 588 1.98 20.66 26.30
C LEU A 588 2.73 20.17 27.55
N GLY A 589 3.24 21.09 28.38
CA GLY A 589 3.92 20.73 29.63
C GLY A 589 3.00 19.96 30.58
N CYS A 590 1.76 20.42 30.76
CA CYS A 590 0.77 19.71 31.57
C CYS A 590 0.46 18.30 31.01
N LEU A 591 0.38 18.16 29.69
CA LEU A 591 0.15 16.87 29.03
C LEU A 591 1.32 15.90 29.25
N LEU A 592 2.56 16.37 29.11
CA LEU A 592 3.76 15.57 29.31
C LEU A 592 3.91 15.13 30.78
N GLU A 593 3.64 16.02 31.72
CA GLU A 593 3.61 15.72 33.16
C GLU A 593 2.53 14.67 33.48
N ALA A 594 1.31 14.82 32.92
CA ALA A 594 0.25 13.84 33.08
C ALA A 594 0.56 12.47 32.43
N SER A 595 1.43 12.45 31.42
CA SER A 595 1.87 11.24 30.70
C SER A 595 3.12 10.59 31.32
N ASN A 596 3.58 11.03 32.50
CA ASN A 596 4.80 10.58 33.18
C ASN A 596 6.10 10.82 32.37
N LYS A 597 6.10 11.78 31.43
CA LYS A 597 7.28 12.20 30.64
C LYS A 597 7.94 13.44 31.24
N TYR A 598 8.25 13.39 32.53
CA TYR A 598 8.80 14.54 33.27
C TYR A 598 10.12 15.10 32.72
N PRO A 599 11.11 14.30 32.27
CA PRO A 599 12.36 14.85 31.73
C PRO A 599 12.14 15.75 30.50
N GLU A 600 11.23 15.35 29.61
CA GLU A 600 10.86 16.13 28.43
C GLU A 600 10.09 17.40 28.82
N ALA A 601 9.19 17.30 29.81
CA ALA A 601 8.46 18.45 30.33
C ALA A 601 9.38 19.50 30.98
N ILE A 602 10.39 19.06 31.75
CA ILE A 602 11.38 19.94 32.38
C ILE A 602 12.24 20.64 31.32
N ALA A 603 12.71 19.91 30.31
CA ALA A 603 13.47 20.49 29.20
C ALA A 603 12.66 21.55 28.45
N LEU A 604 11.37 21.30 28.23
CA LEU A 604 10.45 22.27 27.64
C LEU A 604 10.27 23.50 28.55
N ALA A 605 10.01 23.29 29.84
CA ALA A 605 9.79 24.37 30.80
C ALA A 605 11.03 25.26 30.99
N ALA A 606 12.23 24.68 30.97
CA ALA A 606 13.49 25.42 31.04
C ALA A 606 13.69 26.38 29.85
N SER A 607 13.11 26.05 28.68
CA SER A 607 13.20 26.91 27.50
C SER A 607 12.27 28.13 27.54
N GLU A 608 11.19 28.09 28.34
CA GLU A 608 10.20 29.16 28.43
C GLU A 608 10.38 30.07 29.64
N ASN A 609 10.34 29.50 30.85
CA ASN A 609 10.21 30.27 32.08
C ASN A 609 10.73 29.49 33.29
N LYS A 610 11.67 30.11 34.02
CA LYS A 610 12.26 29.59 35.26
C LYS A 610 11.24 29.27 36.36
N ILE A 611 10.10 29.96 36.40
CA ILE A 611 9.01 29.68 37.36
C ILE A 611 8.37 28.33 37.04
N ARG A 612 8.13 28.07 35.76
CA ARG A 612 7.54 26.82 35.28
C ARG A 612 8.50 25.65 35.47
N GLU A 613 9.78 25.87 35.22
CA GLU A 613 10.85 24.89 35.44
C GLU A 613 10.85 24.38 36.89
N LYS A 614 10.82 25.29 37.88
CA LYS A 614 10.72 24.92 39.31
C LYS A 614 9.46 24.10 39.61
N LEU A 615 8.33 24.47 39.01
CA LEU A 615 7.07 23.74 39.18
C LEU A 615 7.12 22.32 38.59
N SER A 616 7.72 22.16 37.41
CA SER A 616 7.89 20.84 36.78
C SER A 616 8.85 19.94 37.59
N TYR A 617 9.92 20.49 38.17
CA TYR A 617 10.78 19.75 39.12
C TYR A 617 10.00 19.32 40.37
N TYR A 618 9.14 20.20 40.92
CA TYR A 618 8.29 19.87 42.07
C TYR A 618 7.31 18.73 41.74
N ASN A 619 6.63 18.80 40.60
CA ASN A 619 5.68 17.78 40.17
C ASN A 619 6.39 16.43 39.91
N HIS A 620 7.59 16.46 39.33
CA HIS A 620 8.40 15.26 39.13
C HIS A 620 8.85 14.64 40.46
N ALA A 621 9.31 15.45 41.41
CA ALA A 621 9.70 14.99 42.75
C ALA A 621 8.53 14.30 43.48
N LYS A 622 7.33 14.86 43.37
CA LYS A 622 6.10 14.29 43.95
C LYS A 622 5.69 12.96 43.30
N ALA A 623 5.90 12.79 41.99
CA ALA A 623 5.67 11.52 41.32
C ALA A 623 6.68 10.45 41.77
N LEU A 624 7.97 10.81 41.88
CA LEU A 624 9.02 9.92 42.39
C LEU A 624 8.79 9.51 43.87
N GLU A 625 8.23 10.42 44.68
CA GLU A 625 7.79 10.11 46.04
C GLU A 625 6.71 9.01 46.03
N GLN A 626 5.71 9.10 45.14
CA GLN A 626 4.66 8.07 45.00
C GLN A 626 5.21 6.73 44.50
N GLU A 627 6.26 6.75 43.67
CA GLU A 627 6.98 5.55 43.21
C GLU A 627 7.99 5.01 44.24
N ALA A 628 8.10 5.63 45.42
CA ALA A 628 9.02 5.30 46.52
C ALA A 628 10.51 5.42 46.19
N ASN A 629 10.88 6.22 45.18
CA ASN A 629 12.27 6.51 44.83
C ASN A 629 12.78 7.78 45.54
N LEU A 630 13.05 7.65 46.84
CA LEU A 630 13.30 8.78 47.73
C LEU A 630 14.60 9.55 47.39
N ASP A 631 15.67 8.85 47.00
CA ASP A 631 16.96 9.49 46.71
C ASP A 631 16.84 10.47 45.52
N LYS A 632 16.16 10.04 44.45
CA LYS A 632 15.89 10.91 43.29
C LYS A 632 14.87 12.00 43.60
N ALA A 633 13.87 11.71 44.44
CA ALA A 633 12.91 12.72 44.87
C ALA A 633 13.58 13.88 45.63
N ILE A 634 14.56 13.59 46.51
CA ILE A 634 15.35 14.60 47.24
C ILE A 634 16.14 15.48 46.27
N GLU A 635 16.77 14.89 45.26
CA GLU A 635 17.51 15.64 44.23
C GLU A 635 16.58 16.60 43.48
N MET A 636 15.39 16.14 43.08
CA MET A 636 14.43 16.94 42.33
C MET A 636 13.77 18.02 43.20
N TYR A 637 13.48 17.76 44.48
CA TYR A 637 13.00 18.77 45.43
C TYR A 637 14.05 19.85 45.71
N THR A 638 15.34 19.49 45.70
CA THR A 638 16.43 20.45 45.80
C THR A 638 16.47 21.35 44.56
N LYS A 639 16.32 20.79 43.36
CA LYS A 639 16.23 21.57 42.10
C LYS A 639 14.99 22.47 42.04
N ALA A 640 13.88 22.06 42.66
CA ALA A 640 12.67 22.86 42.81
C ALA A 640 12.72 23.91 43.92
N ASP A 641 13.80 23.98 44.71
CA ASP A 641 14.00 24.96 45.80
C ASP A 641 12.97 24.84 46.95
N CYS A 642 12.46 23.63 47.18
CA CYS A 642 11.46 23.32 48.22
C CYS A 642 11.86 22.17 49.16
N HIS A 643 13.11 21.72 49.05
CA HIS A 643 13.69 20.65 49.85
C HIS A 643 13.55 20.88 51.37
N ARG A 644 13.66 22.13 51.83
CA ARG A 644 13.55 22.51 53.26
C ARG A 644 12.24 22.09 53.92
N PHE A 645 11.15 22.00 53.15
CA PHE A 645 9.84 21.62 53.68
C PHE A 645 9.42 20.22 53.22
N GLU A 646 9.61 19.91 51.94
CA GLU A 646 9.09 18.67 51.35
C GLU A 646 9.92 17.43 51.71
N VAL A 647 11.25 17.55 51.82
CA VAL A 647 12.11 16.41 52.15
C VAL A 647 11.91 15.95 53.61
N PRO A 648 11.85 16.84 54.62
CA PRO A 648 11.50 16.45 55.98
C PRO A 648 10.08 15.87 56.10
N ARG A 649 9.11 16.41 55.36
CA ARG A 649 7.74 15.86 55.31
C ARG A 649 7.73 14.42 54.79
N MET A 650 8.44 14.18 53.68
CA MET A 650 8.53 12.86 53.05
C MET A 650 9.21 11.83 53.97
N LEU A 651 10.32 12.21 54.62
CA LEU A 651 11.12 11.33 55.48
C LEU A 651 10.59 11.21 56.92
N LEU A 652 9.48 11.86 57.27
CA LEU A 652 8.90 11.83 58.62
C LEU A 652 8.58 10.41 59.10
N SER A 653 8.19 9.53 58.18
CA SER A 653 7.92 8.11 58.46
C SER A 653 9.20 7.27 58.66
N ARG A 654 10.38 7.82 58.35
CA ARG A 654 11.70 7.15 58.36
C ARG A 654 12.74 7.97 59.13
N PRO A 655 12.70 7.95 60.47
CA PRO A 655 13.49 8.84 61.31
C PRO A 655 15.01 8.70 61.15
N ARG A 656 15.51 7.51 60.76
CA ARG A 656 16.96 7.29 60.52
C ARG A 656 17.47 7.98 59.26
N GLU A 657 16.71 7.92 58.16
CA GLU A 657 17.04 8.58 56.89
C GLU A 657 16.90 10.10 57.03
N LEU A 658 15.89 10.57 57.77
CA LEU A 658 15.71 11.98 58.09
C LEU A 658 16.90 12.55 58.89
N GLN A 659 17.37 11.82 59.91
CA GLN A 659 18.51 12.26 60.72
C GLN A 659 19.81 12.31 59.90
N ALA A 660 20.01 11.37 58.98
CA ALA A 660 21.14 11.38 58.05
C ALA A 660 21.06 12.58 57.10
N TYR A 661 19.88 12.86 56.54
CA TYR A 661 19.66 14.02 55.68
C TYR A 661 19.93 15.34 56.40
N LEU A 662 19.38 15.53 57.60
CA LEU A 662 19.59 16.72 58.44
C LEU A 662 21.06 16.90 58.87
N ALA A 663 21.81 15.81 59.05
CA ALA A 663 23.24 15.89 59.37
C ALA A 663 24.11 16.23 58.14
N SER A 664 23.61 15.97 56.93
CA SER A 664 24.29 16.25 55.67
C SER A 664 23.89 17.56 55.00
N SER A 665 22.74 18.12 55.38
CA SER A 665 22.23 19.41 54.90
C SER A 665 22.87 20.54 55.71
N GLU A 666 23.50 21.51 55.06
CA GLU A 666 24.04 22.72 55.70
C GLU A 666 22.95 23.79 55.98
N ASP A 667 21.71 23.51 55.58
CA ASP A 667 20.52 24.38 55.69
C ASP A 667 19.58 24.02 56.86
#